data_AF-A0AAN7S6U1-F1
#
_entry.id   AF-A0AAN7S6U1-F1
#
_cell.length_a   1.000
_cell.length_b   1.000
_cell.length_c   1.000
_cell.angle_alpha   90.00
_cell.angle_beta   90.00
_cell.angle_gamma   90.00
#
_symmetry.space_group_name_H-M   'P 1'
#
loop_
_entity.id
_entity.type
_entity.pdbx_description
1 polymer ?
#
loop_
_entity_poly.entity_id
_entity_poly.type
_entity_poly.pdbx_seq_one_letter_code
_entity_poly.pdbx_strand_id
1 'polypeptide(L)'
;MVVVESAENDTGEPRNVRMQFCFLLSYNPNTLSGRTSIVHLFEWRWVDIALECERYLAPNGFGGVQISPPNENVIITDPWQPWWERYQPVSYKLCTRSGNETEFRDMVTRCNNVGVHIYVDAVINHMCGANAGAGNHATCGSYFNAKTEDFPAVPYSGWDFNDGKCKSRSGDIENYHDISQVRDCRLVSLLDLALEKDYVRSKVAEYMNYLIDIGVAGFRIDAAKHMWPGDVKAILDKLKDLNTKWFSAGTKPFIYQEVIDLGGEPIKGSDYFGNGRVTEFKYGAKLGTVIRKWNGEKMAYLKNWGEGWGFVPSDRALVFVDNHDNQRGHGAGGASILTFWDARLYKMAVGFMLAHPYGFTRVMSSFRWPRYFVNGRDINDWVGPPSNSDGSTKPVTINADTTCGNDWVCEHRWRQIKNMVIFRNVVDGQPFSNWWDNGSNQVAFGRGNKGFIVFNNDDWSLNVTLQTGLPAGTYCDVISGQKKGDYCTAVEVHVAADGMANFLISNEDEDPFIAIHVDAKFCNRNFVILQEYKLPVERPQPYTEGIMQVLLLLAAVGFCWAQYNPNTQAGRTSIVHLFEWRWADIALECERYLAPNGFGGVQISPPNENIVITNPNRPWWERYQPVSYKLCTRSGNENEFRDMVTRCNNVGVHIYVDAVVNHMCGAVGGSGTHSTCGSYFNAGNRDFPAVPYSGWDFNDGKCRTGTGDIENYGDVYQVRDCRLVSLLDLALEKDYVRSKVAEYMNYLIDIGVAGFRIDAAKHMWPGDIRAFLDKLKNLNTKWFSAGTKPFIYQEVIDLGGEPIKGSDYFGNGRVTEFKYGAKLGTVIRKWNGEKMAYLKNWGEGWGFVPSDRALVFVDNHDNQRGHGAGGASILTFWDARLYKMAVGFMLAHPYGFTRVMSSFHWPRYFVNGRDINDWVGPPSNSDGSTKPVTINADTTCGNDWVCEHRWRQIKNMVIFRNVVDGQPFSNWWDNGSNQVAFGRGNKGFIVFNNDDWNMNVNLQTGLPAGTYCDVISGQKEGNKCTGKQVYVSGDGMANFQISNNAEDPFIAIHVNAKL
;
A
#
# COMPACT_ATOMS: atom_id res chain seq x y z
N MET A 1 -31.52 4.59 3.34
CA MET A 1 -32.23 3.48 4.00
C MET A 1 -33.71 3.68 3.71
N VAL A 2 -34.30 2.84 2.85
CA VAL A 2 -35.75 2.72 2.71
C VAL A 2 -36.15 1.49 3.50
N VAL A 3 -37.11 1.68 4.40
CA VAL A 3 -37.71 0.66 5.26
C VAL A 3 -38.53 -0.29 4.38
N VAL A 4 -38.36 -1.60 4.55
CA VAL A 4 -39.37 -2.58 4.13
C VAL A 4 -39.71 -3.43 5.35
N GLU A 5 -40.98 -3.33 5.73
CA GLU A 5 -41.62 -4.00 6.85
C GLU A 5 -41.61 -5.53 6.70
N SER A 6 -41.50 -6.18 7.85
CA SER A 6 -41.63 -7.61 8.06
C SER A 6 -43.08 -8.09 7.89
N ALA A 7 -43.26 -9.28 7.30
CA ALA A 7 -44.42 -10.12 7.55
C ALA A 7 -43.95 -11.45 8.16
N GLU A 8 -44.48 -11.76 9.34
CA GLU A 8 -44.26 -12.99 10.10
C GLU A 8 -44.82 -14.22 9.36
N ASN A 9 -44.18 -15.37 9.56
CA ASN A 9 -44.93 -16.62 9.60
C ASN A 9 -44.27 -17.63 10.55
N ASP A 10 -45.12 -18.16 11.44
CA ASP A 10 -44.87 -19.14 12.49
C ASP A 10 -44.25 -20.44 11.95
N THR A 11 -43.10 -20.83 12.50
CA THR A 11 -42.72 -22.22 12.79
C THR A 11 -41.44 -22.20 13.63
N GLY A 12 -41.58 -22.55 14.91
CA GLY A 12 -40.50 -22.55 15.88
C GLY A 12 -39.44 -23.60 15.59
N GLU A 13 -38.28 -23.15 15.09
CA GLU A 13 -36.97 -23.81 15.21
C GLU A 13 -35.88 -22.72 15.33
N PRO A 14 -34.85 -22.91 16.18
CA PRO A 14 -33.81 -21.91 16.39
C PRO A 14 -32.90 -21.82 15.16
N ARG A 15 -33.10 -20.81 14.31
CA ARG A 15 -32.16 -20.51 13.22
C ARG A 15 -30.88 -19.91 13.77
N ASN A 16 -29.78 -20.62 13.54
CA ASN A 16 -28.42 -20.12 13.59
C ASN A 16 -28.30 -18.71 12.95
N VAL A 17 -28.07 -17.68 13.78
CA VAL A 17 -27.60 -16.36 13.31
C VAL A 17 -26.08 -16.44 13.08
N ARG A 18 -25.69 -17.36 12.19
CA ARG A 18 -24.31 -17.57 11.76
C ARG A 18 -24.27 -17.79 10.25
N MET A 19 -24.95 -16.93 9.49
CA MET A 19 -24.93 -16.99 8.03
C MET A 19 -25.36 -15.65 7.40
N GLN A 20 -24.61 -14.58 7.62
CA GLN A 20 -24.77 -13.36 6.80
C GLN A 20 -23.53 -12.46 6.67
N PHE A 21 -22.34 -12.94 7.05
CA PHE A 21 -21.07 -12.23 6.82
C PHE A 21 -20.19 -12.83 5.71
N CYS A 22 -20.66 -13.88 5.01
CA CYS A 22 -19.89 -14.52 3.91
C CYS A 22 -20.15 -13.94 2.51
N PHE A 23 -21.01 -12.94 2.34
CA PHE A 23 -21.50 -12.53 1.00
C PHE A 23 -20.84 -11.30 0.35
N LEU A 24 -19.79 -10.70 0.93
CA LEU A 24 -19.31 -9.37 0.49
C LEU A 24 -17.96 -9.31 -0.25
N LEU A 25 -17.29 -10.42 -0.57
CA LEU A 25 -15.88 -10.38 -1.00
C LEU A 25 -15.61 -10.39 -2.52
N SER A 26 -16.52 -10.86 -3.38
CA SER A 26 -16.26 -10.99 -4.84
C SER A 26 -16.41 -9.68 -5.66
N TYR A 27 -16.78 -8.58 -5.01
CA TYR A 27 -16.99 -7.26 -5.65
C TYR A 27 -15.76 -6.34 -5.63
N ASN A 28 -14.78 -6.68 -4.79
CA ASN A 28 -13.57 -5.91 -4.61
C ASN A 28 -12.62 -6.18 -5.78
N PRO A 29 -12.12 -5.15 -6.49
CA PRO A 29 -11.15 -5.34 -7.56
C PRO A 29 -9.79 -5.88 -7.08
N ASN A 30 -9.52 -5.91 -5.78
CA ASN A 30 -8.27 -6.38 -5.17
C ASN A 30 -7.04 -5.56 -5.59
N THR A 31 -7.22 -4.34 -6.09
CA THR A 31 -6.14 -3.41 -6.42
C THR A 31 -5.47 -2.86 -5.18
N LEU A 32 -4.20 -2.46 -5.31
CA LEU A 32 -3.53 -1.71 -4.25
C LEU A 32 -4.27 -0.39 -3.96
N SER A 33 -4.25 0.01 -2.68
CA SER A 33 -4.82 1.29 -2.23
C SER A 33 -4.30 2.44 -3.08
N GLY A 34 -5.20 3.31 -3.54
CA GLY A 34 -4.86 4.43 -4.43
C GLY A 34 -4.68 4.04 -5.89
N ARG A 35 -5.08 2.83 -6.33
CA ARG A 35 -5.15 2.44 -7.74
C ARG A 35 -6.56 2.00 -8.11
N THR A 36 -7.24 2.82 -8.90
CA THR A 36 -8.72 2.80 -9.02
C THR A 36 -9.23 2.41 -10.41
N SER A 37 -8.34 2.08 -11.34
CA SER A 37 -8.68 1.73 -12.72
C SER A 37 -7.90 0.51 -13.20
N ILE A 38 -8.53 -0.29 -14.06
CA ILE A 38 -7.86 -1.34 -14.83
C ILE A 38 -7.76 -0.93 -16.30
N VAL A 39 -6.84 -1.55 -17.05
CA VAL A 39 -6.71 -1.37 -18.50
C VAL A 39 -6.94 -2.68 -19.23
N HIS A 40 -7.69 -2.68 -20.33
CA HIS A 40 -7.78 -3.84 -21.21
C HIS A 40 -6.65 -3.75 -22.26
N LEU A 41 -5.59 -4.53 -22.09
CA LEU A 41 -4.51 -4.66 -23.07
C LEU A 41 -4.89 -5.70 -24.13
N PHE A 42 -5.83 -5.31 -24.99
CA PHE A 42 -6.51 -6.22 -25.91
C PHE A 42 -5.54 -6.80 -26.95
N GLU A 43 -5.44 -8.13 -26.98
CA GLU A 43 -4.56 -8.93 -27.85
C GLU A 43 -3.06 -8.80 -27.60
N TRP A 44 -2.64 -8.17 -26.52
CA TRP A 44 -1.22 -8.06 -26.21
C TRP A 44 -0.61 -9.42 -25.90
N ARG A 45 0.67 -9.60 -26.23
CA ARG A 45 1.44 -10.78 -25.84
C ARG A 45 1.82 -10.70 -24.37
N TRP A 46 1.93 -11.84 -23.69
CA TRP A 46 2.23 -11.91 -22.26
C TRP A 46 3.55 -11.21 -21.90
N VAL A 47 4.58 -11.38 -22.74
CA VAL A 47 5.87 -10.71 -22.57
C VAL A 47 5.77 -9.19 -22.65
N ASP A 48 4.90 -8.66 -23.51
CA ASP A 48 4.72 -7.21 -23.67
C ASP A 48 3.93 -6.64 -22.48
N ILE A 49 2.92 -7.36 -21.99
CA ILE A 49 2.18 -6.98 -20.77
C ILE A 49 3.10 -6.97 -19.55
N ALA A 50 3.96 -7.97 -19.40
CA ALA A 50 4.91 -8.05 -18.29
C ALA A 50 5.84 -6.82 -18.25
N LEU A 51 6.39 -6.44 -19.40
CA LEU A 51 7.20 -5.23 -19.55
C LEU A 51 6.38 -3.97 -19.29
N GLU A 52 5.13 -3.92 -19.74
CA GLU A 52 4.23 -2.78 -19.58
C GLU A 52 3.86 -2.54 -18.11
N CYS A 53 3.63 -3.61 -17.35
CA CYS A 53 3.41 -3.57 -15.91
C CYS A 53 4.55 -2.84 -15.19
N GLU A 54 5.79 -3.23 -15.47
CA GLU A 54 6.99 -2.70 -14.82
C GLU A 54 7.32 -1.27 -15.27
N ARG A 55 7.33 -1.04 -16.59
CA ARG A 55 7.84 0.21 -17.17
C ARG A 55 6.83 1.35 -17.16
N TYR A 56 5.52 1.06 -17.02
CA TYR A 56 4.49 2.07 -17.24
C TYR A 56 3.30 1.97 -16.29
N LEU A 57 2.63 0.82 -16.20
CA LEU A 57 1.37 0.72 -15.46
C LEU A 57 1.58 0.96 -13.95
N ALA A 58 2.62 0.35 -13.36
CA ALA A 58 2.92 0.54 -11.95
C ALA A 58 3.33 2.00 -11.61
N PRO A 59 4.30 2.64 -12.32
CA PRO A 59 4.66 4.03 -12.06
C PRO A 59 3.53 5.04 -12.26
N ASN A 60 2.54 4.74 -13.13
CA ASN A 60 1.42 5.63 -13.43
C ASN A 60 0.12 5.26 -12.69
N GLY A 61 0.19 4.35 -11.71
CA GLY A 61 -0.92 4.10 -10.78
C GLY A 61 -2.09 3.30 -11.35
N PHE A 62 -1.89 2.49 -12.39
CA PHE A 62 -2.91 1.54 -12.85
C PHE A 62 -3.02 0.36 -11.88
N GLY A 63 -4.25 -0.04 -11.56
CA GLY A 63 -4.54 -1.12 -10.61
C GLY A 63 -4.36 -2.52 -11.19
N GLY A 64 -4.57 -2.68 -12.48
CA GLY A 64 -4.38 -3.97 -13.14
C GLY A 64 -4.75 -3.99 -14.61
N VAL A 65 -4.67 -5.18 -15.20
CA VAL A 65 -4.81 -5.46 -16.62
C VAL A 65 -5.88 -6.52 -16.84
N GLN A 66 -6.92 -6.21 -17.61
CA GLN A 66 -7.70 -7.25 -18.28
C GLN A 66 -6.89 -7.73 -19.48
N ILE A 67 -6.72 -9.05 -19.59
CA ILE A 67 -6.06 -9.70 -20.72
C ILE A 67 -7.08 -10.42 -21.61
N SER A 68 -6.75 -10.64 -22.89
CA SER A 68 -7.54 -11.51 -23.78
C SER A 68 -7.56 -12.97 -23.29
N PRO A 69 -8.51 -13.82 -23.76
CA PRO A 69 -8.66 -15.20 -23.28
C PRO A 69 -7.36 -16.01 -23.36
N PRO A 70 -6.82 -16.53 -22.23
CA PRO A 70 -5.51 -17.17 -22.22
C PRO A 70 -5.55 -18.67 -22.52
N ASN A 71 -6.74 -19.26 -22.65
CA ASN A 71 -6.92 -20.66 -22.97
C ASN A 71 -6.83 -20.93 -24.48
N GLU A 72 -6.50 -22.16 -24.85
CA GLU A 72 -6.41 -22.60 -26.23
C GLU A 72 -7.73 -22.38 -26.98
N ASN A 73 -7.60 -21.82 -28.18
CA ASN A 73 -8.71 -21.47 -29.05
C ASN A 73 -8.50 -22.03 -30.46
N VAL A 74 -9.56 -22.03 -31.27
CA VAL A 74 -9.48 -22.39 -32.68
C VAL A 74 -8.63 -21.39 -33.47
N ILE A 75 -7.86 -21.86 -34.44
CA ILE A 75 -7.18 -21.02 -35.43
C ILE A 75 -8.09 -20.92 -36.64
N ILE A 76 -8.52 -19.70 -36.97
CA ILE A 76 -9.37 -19.44 -38.13
C ILE A 76 -8.52 -18.86 -39.26
N THR A 77 -8.60 -19.46 -40.44
CA THR A 77 -7.84 -19.04 -41.62
C THR A 77 -8.67 -18.30 -42.65
N ASP A 78 -10.00 -18.36 -42.54
CA ASP A 78 -10.94 -17.58 -43.35
C ASP A 78 -12.08 -17.01 -42.47
N PRO A 79 -12.07 -15.70 -42.18
CA PRO A 79 -11.01 -14.76 -42.51
C PRO A 79 -9.70 -15.05 -41.74
N TRP A 80 -8.56 -14.51 -42.17
CA TRP A 80 -7.26 -14.85 -41.59
C TRP A 80 -7.08 -14.30 -40.16
N GLN A 81 -7.03 -15.20 -39.17
CA GLN A 81 -6.75 -14.95 -37.75
C GLN A 81 -7.50 -13.74 -37.17
N PRO A 82 -8.85 -13.79 -37.17
CA PRO A 82 -9.66 -12.71 -36.67
C PRO A 82 -9.46 -12.52 -35.16
N TRP A 83 -9.85 -11.37 -34.62
CA TRP A 83 -9.72 -11.16 -33.18
C TRP A 83 -10.61 -12.13 -32.38
N TRP A 84 -11.83 -12.37 -32.90
CA TRP A 84 -12.87 -13.15 -32.23
C TRP A 84 -12.61 -14.67 -32.20
N GLU A 85 -11.58 -15.17 -32.88
CA GLU A 85 -11.20 -16.60 -32.78
C GLU A 85 -10.85 -17.02 -31.34
N ARG A 86 -10.41 -16.07 -30.50
CA ARG A 86 -10.10 -16.32 -29.07
C ARG A 86 -11.31 -16.58 -28.20
N TYR A 87 -12.50 -16.22 -28.67
CA TYR A 87 -13.78 -16.52 -28.02
C TYR A 87 -14.38 -17.83 -28.53
N GLN A 88 -13.54 -18.71 -29.09
CA GLN A 88 -13.91 -20.04 -29.51
C GLN A 88 -12.97 -21.07 -28.89
N PRO A 89 -13.18 -21.42 -27.60
CA PRO A 89 -12.33 -22.35 -26.88
C PRO A 89 -12.26 -23.73 -27.55
N VAL A 90 -11.07 -24.33 -27.50
CA VAL A 90 -10.84 -25.73 -27.85
C VAL A 90 -10.45 -26.54 -26.61
N SER A 91 -9.66 -25.94 -25.72
CA SER A 91 -9.33 -26.53 -24.43
C SER A 91 -9.02 -25.45 -23.39
N TYR A 92 -8.75 -25.87 -22.15
CA TYR A 92 -8.32 -24.99 -21.06
C TYR A 92 -6.78 -24.88 -20.92
N LYS A 93 -6.00 -25.38 -21.89
CA LYS A 93 -4.53 -25.22 -21.91
C LYS A 93 -4.16 -23.75 -22.07
N LEU A 94 -3.14 -23.28 -21.36
CA LEU A 94 -2.66 -21.90 -21.46
C LEU A 94 -1.69 -21.73 -22.64
N CYS A 95 -2.23 -21.74 -23.86
CA CYS A 95 -1.42 -21.62 -25.08
C CYS A 95 -2.22 -20.94 -26.20
N THR A 96 -1.83 -19.72 -26.54
CA THR A 96 -2.54 -18.84 -27.49
C THR A 96 -1.55 -18.03 -28.30
N ARG A 97 -2.05 -17.20 -29.23
CA ARG A 97 -1.21 -16.23 -29.95
C ARG A 97 -0.54 -15.18 -29.06
N SER A 98 -1.01 -14.98 -27.82
CA SER A 98 -0.34 -14.11 -26.85
C SER A 98 0.90 -14.75 -26.20
N GLY A 99 1.04 -16.07 -26.28
CA GLY A 99 2.14 -16.81 -25.69
C GLY A 99 1.74 -18.15 -25.08
N ASN A 100 2.73 -18.85 -24.56
CA ASN A 100 2.58 -20.13 -23.85
C ASN A 100 2.41 -19.93 -22.33
N GLU A 101 2.22 -21.04 -21.61
CA GLU A 101 1.99 -21.02 -20.17
C GLU A 101 3.15 -20.42 -19.37
N THR A 102 4.40 -20.69 -19.78
CA THR A 102 5.58 -20.14 -19.12
C THR A 102 5.57 -18.62 -19.20
N GLU A 103 5.28 -18.07 -20.37
CA GLU A 103 5.18 -16.62 -20.59
C GLU A 103 3.98 -16.02 -19.84
N PHE A 104 2.85 -16.74 -19.76
CA PHE A 104 1.70 -16.33 -18.96
C PHE A 104 2.04 -16.23 -17.48
N ARG A 105 2.70 -17.25 -16.91
CA ARG A 105 3.15 -17.28 -15.51
C ARG A 105 4.17 -16.19 -15.22
N ASP A 106 5.09 -15.94 -16.15
CA ASP A 106 6.07 -14.85 -16.07
C ASP A 106 5.35 -13.49 -15.98
N MET A 107 4.41 -13.24 -16.90
CA MET A 107 3.60 -12.02 -16.91
C MET A 107 2.85 -11.83 -15.60
N VAL A 108 2.09 -12.83 -15.13
CA VAL A 108 1.33 -12.72 -13.88
C VAL A 108 2.28 -12.45 -12.70
N THR A 109 3.41 -13.14 -12.64
CA THR A 109 4.38 -12.98 -11.57
C THR A 109 4.97 -11.56 -11.54
N ARG A 110 5.46 -11.08 -12.70
CA ARG A 110 6.10 -9.77 -12.81
C ARG A 110 5.11 -8.63 -12.56
N CYS A 111 3.91 -8.71 -13.11
CA CYS A 111 2.85 -7.73 -12.88
C CYS A 111 2.45 -7.66 -11.39
N ASN A 112 2.19 -8.80 -10.76
CA ASN A 112 1.84 -8.82 -9.34
C ASN A 112 2.98 -8.29 -8.45
N ASN A 113 4.24 -8.58 -8.77
CA ASN A 113 5.40 -8.08 -8.03
C ASN A 113 5.51 -6.53 -8.05
N VAL A 114 4.97 -5.87 -9.07
CA VAL A 114 4.91 -4.39 -9.15
C VAL A 114 3.54 -3.81 -8.76
N GLY A 115 2.66 -4.64 -8.18
CA GLY A 115 1.36 -4.23 -7.69
C GLY A 115 0.33 -3.91 -8.77
N VAL A 116 0.49 -4.50 -9.96
CA VAL A 116 -0.46 -4.43 -11.09
C VAL A 116 -1.06 -5.81 -11.26
N HIS A 117 -2.36 -5.96 -11.03
CA HIS A 117 -2.98 -7.28 -11.02
C HIS A 117 -3.50 -7.71 -12.39
N ILE A 118 -3.62 -9.03 -12.61
CA ILE A 118 -4.13 -9.59 -13.86
C ILE A 118 -5.57 -10.07 -13.66
N TYR A 119 -6.45 -9.70 -14.58
CA TYR A 119 -7.83 -10.19 -14.68
C TYR A 119 -8.00 -10.95 -15.99
N VAL A 120 -8.35 -12.22 -15.89
CA VAL A 120 -8.49 -13.09 -17.05
C VAL A 120 -9.85 -12.89 -17.70
N ASP A 121 -9.88 -12.83 -19.02
CA ASP A 121 -11.12 -13.01 -19.78
C ASP A 121 -11.46 -14.50 -19.88
N ALA A 122 -12.50 -14.91 -19.15
CA ALA A 122 -12.88 -16.31 -18.98
C ALA A 122 -14.07 -16.64 -19.89
N VAL A 123 -13.78 -17.33 -20.99
CA VAL A 123 -14.77 -17.83 -21.96
C VAL A 123 -15.26 -19.20 -21.50
N ILE A 124 -16.35 -19.18 -20.73
CA ILE A 124 -16.84 -20.38 -20.02
C ILE A 124 -18.30 -20.75 -20.36
N ASN A 125 -18.97 -19.94 -21.19
CA ASN A 125 -20.32 -20.25 -21.68
C ASN A 125 -20.31 -21.37 -22.74
N HIS A 126 -19.33 -21.32 -23.65
CA HIS A 126 -19.33 -22.10 -24.87
C HIS A 126 -17.94 -22.61 -25.23
N MET A 127 -17.89 -23.54 -26.20
CA MET A 127 -16.68 -23.93 -26.93
C MET A 127 -16.68 -23.26 -28.33
N CYS A 128 -15.90 -23.76 -29.28
CA CYS A 128 -15.89 -23.23 -30.64
C CYS A 128 -17.25 -23.37 -31.37
N GLY A 129 -17.38 -22.70 -32.52
CA GLY A 129 -18.57 -22.79 -33.37
C GLY A 129 -18.86 -24.23 -33.82
N ALA A 130 -20.13 -24.63 -33.83
CA ALA A 130 -20.58 -25.94 -34.31
C ALA A 130 -20.15 -26.23 -35.77
N ASN A 131 -19.86 -25.18 -36.54
CA ASN A 131 -19.37 -25.24 -37.91
C ASN A 131 -17.82 -25.25 -38.04
N ALA A 132 -17.06 -25.17 -36.94
CA ALA A 132 -15.60 -25.13 -36.95
C ALA A 132 -14.92 -26.41 -37.47
N GLY A 133 -15.69 -27.49 -37.65
CA GLY A 133 -15.22 -28.75 -38.22
C GLY A 133 -14.47 -29.61 -37.22
N ALA A 134 -13.60 -30.48 -37.75
CA ALA A 134 -12.78 -31.39 -36.96
C ALA A 134 -11.32 -31.28 -37.39
N GLY A 135 -10.39 -31.31 -36.43
CA GLY A 135 -8.97 -31.23 -36.73
C GLY A 135 -8.13 -30.74 -35.56
N ASN A 136 -6.87 -30.43 -35.86
CA ASN A 136 -5.87 -29.92 -34.91
C ASN A 136 -5.57 -28.43 -35.17
N HIS A 137 -6.47 -27.71 -35.85
CA HIS A 137 -6.35 -26.27 -36.10
C HIS A 137 -6.71 -25.47 -34.84
N ALA A 138 -5.98 -25.72 -33.77
CA ALA A 138 -6.08 -25.05 -32.48
C ALA A 138 -4.71 -24.49 -32.08
N THR A 139 -4.69 -23.44 -31.26
CA THR A 139 -3.45 -22.71 -30.94
C THR A 139 -2.38 -23.55 -30.24
N CYS A 140 -2.76 -24.66 -29.59
CA CYS A 140 -1.83 -25.61 -28.97
C CYS A 140 -1.79 -26.97 -29.70
N GLY A 141 -2.43 -27.08 -30.87
CA GLY A 141 -2.50 -28.29 -31.67
C GLY A 141 -3.40 -29.39 -31.11
N SER A 142 -4.26 -29.09 -30.13
CA SER A 142 -5.23 -30.07 -29.64
C SER A 142 -6.22 -30.47 -30.73
N TYR A 143 -6.54 -31.76 -30.79
CA TYR A 143 -7.65 -32.24 -31.61
C TYR A 143 -8.99 -31.82 -31.00
N PHE A 144 -9.93 -31.45 -31.86
CA PHE A 144 -11.34 -31.33 -31.54
C PHE A 144 -12.20 -31.70 -32.74
N ASN A 145 -13.47 -32.02 -32.48
CA ASN A 145 -14.48 -32.23 -33.50
C ASN A 145 -15.80 -31.59 -33.06
N ALA A 146 -16.03 -30.37 -33.56
CA ALA A 146 -17.22 -29.60 -33.23
C ALA A 146 -18.51 -30.28 -33.73
N LYS A 147 -18.45 -31.09 -34.80
CA LYS A 147 -19.63 -31.79 -35.35
C LYS A 147 -20.11 -32.93 -34.49
N THR A 148 -19.20 -33.56 -33.74
CA THR A 148 -19.53 -34.66 -32.82
C THR A 148 -19.41 -34.22 -31.36
N GLU A 149 -19.26 -32.92 -31.12
CA GLU A 149 -19.12 -32.32 -29.79
C GLU A 149 -17.98 -32.96 -28.97
N ASP A 150 -16.89 -33.35 -29.64
CA ASP A 150 -15.76 -34.06 -29.03
C ASP A 150 -14.56 -33.12 -28.84
N PHE A 151 -14.24 -32.82 -27.58
CA PHE A 151 -13.14 -31.95 -27.17
C PHE A 151 -12.22 -32.69 -26.19
N PRO A 152 -11.44 -33.67 -26.64
CA PRO A 152 -10.73 -34.62 -25.77
C PRO A 152 -9.64 -33.99 -24.89
N ALA A 153 -9.20 -32.76 -25.19
CA ALA A 153 -8.22 -32.05 -24.38
C ALA A 153 -8.78 -31.50 -23.05
N VAL A 154 -10.11 -31.48 -22.86
CA VAL A 154 -10.75 -31.05 -21.60
C VAL A 154 -10.98 -32.20 -20.60
N PRO A 155 -11.59 -33.37 -20.92
CA PRO A 155 -12.32 -33.82 -22.12
C PRO A 155 -13.84 -33.54 -22.06
N TYR A 156 -14.43 -32.93 -23.10
CA TYR A 156 -15.90 -32.84 -23.26
C TYR A 156 -16.39 -33.72 -24.40
N SER A 157 -17.64 -34.18 -24.29
CA SER A 157 -18.38 -34.97 -25.27
C SER A 157 -19.75 -34.34 -25.53
N GLY A 158 -20.56 -34.90 -26.44
CA GLY A 158 -21.92 -34.40 -26.67
C GLY A 158 -22.86 -34.45 -25.45
N TRP A 159 -22.49 -35.17 -24.40
CA TRP A 159 -23.21 -35.09 -23.12
C TRP A 159 -22.99 -33.77 -22.39
N ASP A 160 -21.99 -32.98 -22.75
CA ASP A 160 -21.57 -31.79 -22.01
C ASP A 160 -22.10 -30.49 -22.64
N PHE A 161 -22.98 -30.61 -23.65
CA PHE A 161 -23.57 -29.50 -24.39
C PHE A 161 -25.10 -29.47 -24.30
N ASN A 162 -25.68 -28.31 -24.55
CA ASN A 162 -27.11 -28.03 -24.43
C ASN A 162 -27.94 -28.39 -25.68
N ASP A 163 -27.39 -29.12 -26.65
CA ASP A 163 -28.07 -29.51 -27.88
C ASP A 163 -29.45 -30.18 -27.67
N GLY A 164 -29.59 -31.02 -26.64
CA GLY A 164 -30.89 -31.60 -26.28
C GLY A 164 -31.80 -30.70 -25.45
N LYS A 165 -31.24 -29.65 -24.83
CA LYS A 165 -31.93 -28.71 -23.94
C LYS A 165 -32.55 -27.56 -24.73
N CYS A 166 -31.82 -27.01 -25.71
CA CYS A 166 -32.30 -25.99 -26.61
C CYS A 166 -33.60 -26.41 -27.31
N LYS A 167 -34.56 -25.48 -27.41
CA LYS A 167 -35.86 -25.69 -28.06
C LYS A 167 -36.06 -24.84 -29.31
N SER A 168 -35.07 -24.03 -29.69
CA SER A 168 -35.11 -23.28 -30.94
C SER A 168 -35.01 -24.22 -32.14
N ARG A 169 -35.47 -23.77 -33.30
CA ARG A 169 -35.50 -24.62 -34.49
C ARG A 169 -34.11 -24.82 -35.08
N SER A 170 -33.28 -23.79 -35.04
CA SER A 170 -31.92 -23.79 -35.56
C SER A 170 -30.89 -24.40 -34.60
N GLY A 171 -31.22 -24.49 -33.31
CA GLY A 171 -30.25 -24.76 -32.25
C GLY A 171 -29.53 -23.49 -31.74
N ASP A 172 -29.74 -22.36 -32.41
CA ASP A 172 -29.17 -21.07 -32.06
C ASP A 172 -30.19 -20.18 -31.33
N ILE A 173 -29.72 -19.09 -30.74
CA ILE A 173 -30.58 -18.04 -30.17
C ILE A 173 -31.25 -17.24 -31.30
N GLU A 174 -32.55 -17.41 -31.46
CA GLU A 174 -33.42 -16.73 -32.44
C GLU A 174 -34.22 -15.59 -31.81
N ASN A 175 -34.55 -15.66 -30.50
CA ASN A 175 -35.38 -14.68 -29.81
C ASN A 175 -34.84 -14.32 -28.42
N TYR A 176 -34.37 -13.09 -28.27
CA TYR A 176 -33.85 -12.56 -27.00
C TYR A 176 -34.94 -12.28 -25.93
N HIS A 177 -36.23 -12.35 -26.29
CA HIS A 177 -37.33 -12.31 -25.33
C HIS A 177 -37.65 -13.67 -24.69
N ASP A 178 -37.02 -14.75 -25.16
CA ASP A 178 -37.12 -16.08 -24.56
C ASP A 178 -35.88 -16.35 -23.72
N ILE A 179 -36.02 -16.25 -22.39
CA ILE A 179 -34.91 -16.42 -21.44
C ILE A 179 -34.26 -17.81 -21.57
N SER A 180 -35.07 -18.86 -21.78
CA SER A 180 -34.57 -20.22 -21.89
C SER A 180 -33.73 -20.37 -23.14
N GLN A 181 -34.18 -19.83 -24.27
CA GLN A 181 -33.39 -19.83 -25.49
C GLN A 181 -32.09 -19.04 -25.33
N VAL A 182 -32.11 -17.86 -24.72
CA VAL A 182 -30.90 -17.04 -24.52
C VAL A 182 -29.81 -17.76 -23.71
N ARG A 183 -30.20 -18.70 -22.83
CA ARG A 183 -29.29 -19.41 -21.91
C ARG A 183 -29.00 -20.87 -22.20
N ASP A 184 -29.83 -21.51 -23.03
CA ASP A 184 -29.74 -22.93 -23.31
C ASP A 184 -29.51 -23.22 -24.81
N CYS A 185 -29.42 -22.20 -25.66
CA CYS A 185 -29.15 -22.34 -27.10
C CYS A 185 -27.86 -21.63 -27.50
N ARG A 186 -27.33 -22.02 -28.65
CA ARG A 186 -26.02 -21.55 -29.14
C ARG A 186 -26.06 -20.06 -29.48
N LEU A 187 -25.13 -19.29 -28.90
CA LEU A 187 -24.89 -17.91 -29.29
C LEU A 187 -24.16 -17.89 -30.63
N VAL A 188 -24.82 -17.48 -31.72
CA VAL A 188 -24.24 -17.45 -33.08
C VAL A 188 -23.49 -18.73 -33.47
N SER A 189 -24.14 -19.87 -33.20
CA SER A 189 -23.62 -21.23 -33.44
C SER A 189 -22.45 -21.69 -32.54
N LEU A 190 -22.07 -20.94 -31.50
CA LEU A 190 -21.09 -21.38 -30.51
C LEU A 190 -21.66 -22.53 -29.66
N LEU A 191 -20.95 -23.66 -29.59
CA LEU A 191 -21.41 -24.86 -28.87
C LEU A 191 -21.60 -24.56 -27.39
N ASP A 192 -22.85 -24.58 -26.94
CA ASP A 192 -23.26 -24.10 -25.63
C ASP A 192 -23.10 -25.18 -24.55
N LEU A 193 -22.30 -24.90 -23.51
CA LEU A 193 -21.98 -25.87 -22.47
C LEU A 193 -23.18 -26.10 -21.54
N ALA A 194 -23.42 -27.35 -21.16
CA ALA A 194 -24.44 -27.74 -20.20
C ALA A 194 -24.02 -27.40 -18.76
N LEU A 195 -23.98 -26.11 -18.43
CA LEU A 195 -23.48 -25.59 -17.17
C LEU A 195 -24.31 -26.00 -15.95
N GLU A 196 -25.50 -26.60 -16.11
CA GLU A 196 -26.20 -27.21 -14.98
C GLU A 196 -25.50 -28.49 -14.46
N LYS A 197 -24.65 -29.12 -15.29
CA LYS A 197 -23.97 -30.38 -14.96
C LYS A 197 -22.75 -30.13 -14.10
N ASP A 198 -22.65 -30.87 -12.99
CA ASP A 198 -21.52 -30.72 -12.06
C ASP A 198 -20.16 -31.05 -12.71
N TYR A 199 -20.13 -31.98 -13.67
CA TYR A 199 -18.92 -32.29 -14.43
C TYR A 199 -18.39 -31.06 -15.18
N VAL A 200 -19.25 -30.39 -15.95
CA VAL A 200 -18.91 -29.18 -16.71
C VAL A 200 -18.50 -28.05 -15.76
N ARG A 201 -19.28 -27.80 -14.70
CA ARG A 201 -18.93 -26.79 -13.67
C ARG A 201 -17.58 -27.05 -13.03
N SER A 202 -17.27 -28.30 -12.72
CA SER A 202 -16.01 -28.69 -12.09
C SER A 202 -14.83 -28.56 -13.03
N LYS A 203 -15.01 -28.81 -14.34
CA LYS A 203 -13.98 -28.58 -15.36
C LYS A 203 -13.68 -27.10 -15.57
N VAL A 204 -14.72 -26.26 -15.61
CA VAL A 204 -14.56 -24.81 -15.62
C VAL A 204 -13.85 -24.31 -14.35
N ALA A 205 -14.28 -24.79 -13.17
CA ALA A 205 -13.66 -24.41 -11.90
C ALA A 205 -12.21 -24.89 -11.79
N GLU A 206 -11.86 -26.07 -12.33
CA GLU A 206 -10.48 -26.57 -12.41
C GLU A 206 -9.59 -25.58 -13.19
N TYR A 207 -10.04 -25.15 -14.37
CA TYR A 207 -9.37 -24.12 -15.17
C TYR A 207 -9.19 -22.78 -14.43
N MET A 208 -10.28 -22.26 -13.85
CA MET A 208 -10.24 -20.98 -13.15
C MET A 208 -9.40 -21.05 -11.87
N ASN A 209 -9.46 -22.15 -11.13
CA ASN A 209 -8.62 -22.36 -9.95
C ASN A 209 -7.14 -22.49 -10.31
N TYR A 210 -6.82 -23.09 -11.46
CA TYR A 210 -5.45 -23.13 -11.96
C TYR A 210 -4.89 -21.72 -12.21
N LEU A 211 -5.71 -20.84 -12.79
CA LEU A 211 -5.36 -19.43 -13.00
C LEU A 211 -5.24 -18.64 -11.69
N ILE A 212 -6.13 -18.89 -10.73
CA ILE A 212 -6.04 -18.33 -9.38
C ILE A 212 -4.74 -18.75 -8.72
N ASP A 213 -4.39 -20.04 -8.77
CA ASP A 213 -3.15 -20.59 -8.23
C ASP A 213 -1.91 -19.99 -8.92
N ILE A 214 -2.00 -19.59 -10.19
CA ILE A 214 -0.92 -18.86 -10.88
C ILE A 214 -0.76 -17.42 -10.34
N GLY A 215 -1.83 -16.81 -9.82
CA GLY A 215 -1.81 -15.46 -9.25
C GLY A 215 -2.76 -14.46 -9.92
N VAL A 216 -3.71 -14.90 -10.73
CA VAL A 216 -4.74 -14.04 -11.31
C VAL A 216 -5.65 -13.49 -10.19
N ALA A 217 -6.04 -12.21 -10.28
CA ALA A 217 -6.79 -11.51 -9.24
C ALA A 217 -8.31 -11.55 -9.42
N GLY A 218 -8.78 -11.99 -10.59
CA GLY A 218 -10.19 -12.02 -10.92
C GLY A 218 -10.46 -12.31 -12.39
N PHE A 219 -11.73 -12.25 -12.77
CA PHE A 219 -12.22 -12.69 -14.06
C PHE A 219 -13.27 -11.74 -14.65
N ARG A 220 -13.11 -11.42 -15.94
CA ARG A 220 -14.25 -11.08 -16.79
C ARG A 220 -14.94 -12.39 -17.11
N ILE A 221 -16.20 -12.54 -16.75
CA ILE A 221 -17.00 -13.68 -17.17
C ILE A 221 -17.64 -13.30 -18.51
N ASP A 222 -17.11 -13.83 -19.60
CA ASP A 222 -17.59 -13.62 -20.96
C ASP A 222 -19.01 -14.16 -21.13
N ALA A 223 -19.82 -13.50 -21.95
CA ALA A 223 -21.16 -13.95 -22.34
C ALA A 223 -22.07 -14.31 -21.15
N ALA A 224 -21.90 -13.68 -19.98
CA ALA A 224 -22.61 -14.08 -18.75
C ALA A 224 -24.14 -14.00 -18.86
N LYS A 225 -24.66 -13.13 -19.73
CA LYS A 225 -26.09 -13.08 -20.09
C LYS A 225 -26.65 -14.43 -20.57
N HIS A 226 -25.81 -15.20 -21.24
CA HIS A 226 -26.11 -16.51 -21.83
C HIS A 226 -25.92 -17.67 -20.84
N MET A 227 -25.53 -17.38 -19.60
CA MET A 227 -25.45 -18.37 -18.54
C MET A 227 -26.53 -18.11 -17.49
N TRP A 228 -27.10 -19.16 -16.89
CA TRP A 228 -27.98 -18.97 -15.74
C TRP A 228 -27.19 -18.39 -14.56
N PRO A 229 -27.72 -17.38 -13.83
CA PRO A 229 -27.05 -16.82 -12.66
C PRO A 229 -26.72 -17.87 -11.61
N GLY A 230 -27.58 -18.89 -11.45
CA GLY A 230 -27.37 -20.02 -10.55
C GLY A 230 -26.22 -20.95 -10.98
N ASP A 231 -26.01 -21.13 -12.28
CA ASP A 231 -24.89 -21.93 -12.80
C ASP A 231 -23.57 -21.19 -12.62
N VAL A 232 -23.54 -19.90 -12.94
CA VAL A 232 -22.40 -19.02 -12.65
C VAL A 232 -22.08 -19.05 -11.16
N LYS A 233 -23.10 -18.91 -10.29
CA LYS A 233 -22.93 -19.01 -8.83
C LYS A 233 -22.30 -20.34 -8.41
N ALA A 234 -22.79 -21.46 -8.94
CA ALA A 234 -22.29 -22.80 -8.63
C ALA A 234 -20.83 -23.00 -9.06
N ILE A 235 -20.39 -22.38 -10.15
CA ILE A 235 -18.98 -22.35 -10.57
C ILE A 235 -18.16 -21.49 -9.60
N LEU A 236 -18.63 -20.27 -9.29
CA LEU A 236 -17.94 -19.35 -8.38
C LEU A 236 -17.77 -19.92 -6.96
N ASP A 237 -18.75 -20.69 -6.47
CA ASP A 237 -18.68 -21.35 -5.17
C ASP A 237 -17.62 -22.47 -5.10
N LYS A 238 -17.16 -22.97 -6.25
CA LYS A 238 -16.03 -23.92 -6.36
C LYS A 238 -14.66 -23.22 -6.45
N LEU A 239 -14.63 -21.88 -6.53
CA LEU A 239 -13.38 -21.15 -6.66
C LEU A 239 -12.64 -21.00 -5.33
N LYS A 240 -11.33 -21.16 -5.41
CA LYS A 240 -10.38 -20.87 -4.34
C LYS A 240 -10.36 -19.37 -4.04
N ASP A 241 -9.84 -19.04 -2.87
CA ASP A 241 -9.36 -17.69 -2.60
C ASP A 241 -8.09 -17.42 -3.42
N LEU A 242 -7.79 -16.15 -3.63
CA LEU A 242 -6.64 -15.70 -4.41
C LEU A 242 -5.30 -16.17 -3.82
N ASN A 243 -4.31 -16.35 -4.69
CA ASN A 243 -2.99 -16.84 -4.30
C ASN A 243 -2.35 -15.95 -3.22
N THR A 244 -2.07 -16.54 -2.06
CA THR A 244 -1.57 -15.85 -0.87
C THR A 244 -0.14 -15.31 -1.00
N LYS A 245 0.54 -15.61 -2.12
CA LYS A 245 1.81 -14.98 -2.50
C LYS A 245 1.66 -13.48 -2.75
N TRP A 246 0.53 -13.04 -3.31
CA TRP A 246 0.29 -11.64 -3.68
C TRP A 246 -0.97 -11.03 -3.07
N PHE A 247 -1.92 -11.87 -2.65
CA PHE A 247 -3.19 -11.42 -2.06
C PHE A 247 -3.28 -11.87 -0.59
N SER A 248 -4.09 -11.19 0.22
CA SER A 248 -4.32 -11.61 1.61
C SER A 248 -5.11 -12.92 1.67
N ALA A 249 -4.90 -13.75 2.70
CA ALA A 249 -5.73 -14.94 2.89
C ALA A 249 -7.22 -14.58 3.01
N GLY A 250 -8.11 -15.39 2.41
CA GLY A 250 -9.54 -15.11 2.36
C GLY A 250 -9.97 -14.13 1.27
N THR A 251 -9.04 -13.61 0.45
CA THR A 251 -9.40 -12.69 -0.65
C THR A 251 -10.08 -13.46 -1.77
N LYS A 252 -11.30 -13.08 -2.13
CA LYS A 252 -12.02 -13.69 -3.26
C LYS A 252 -11.60 -13.07 -4.60
N PRO A 253 -11.62 -13.85 -5.70
CA PRO A 253 -11.39 -13.29 -7.02
C PRO A 253 -12.40 -12.19 -7.34
N PHE A 254 -11.94 -11.12 -7.95
CA PHE A 254 -12.81 -10.06 -8.46
C PHE A 254 -13.62 -10.59 -9.63
N ILE A 255 -14.95 -10.56 -9.53
CA ILE A 255 -15.82 -11.05 -10.61
C ILE A 255 -16.55 -9.86 -11.24
N TYR A 256 -16.42 -9.72 -12.56
CA TYR A 256 -17.26 -8.82 -13.34
C TYR A 256 -17.81 -9.54 -14.57
N GLN A 257 -19.13 -9.52 -14.71
CA GLN A 257 -19.87 -10.36 -15.64
C GLN A 257 -20.31 -9.54 -16.84
N GLU A 258 -20.02 -10.04 -18.03
CA GLU A 258 -20.53 -9.43 -19.24
C GLU A 258 -22.02 -9.71 -19.39
N VAL A 259 -22.82 -8.71 -19.05
CA VAL A 259 -24.27 -8.73 -19.26
C VAL A 259 -24.65 -7.50 -20.05
N ILE A 260 -24.91 -7.69 -21.35
CA ILE A 260 -25.44 -6.61 -22.19
C ILE A 260 -26.92 -6.42 -21.84
N ASP A 261 -27.23 -5.41 -21.03
CA ASP A 261 -28.59 -4.99 -20.70
C ASP A 261 -28.75 -3.50 -21.05
N LEU A 262 -29.38 -3.22 -22.20
CA LEU A 262 -29.72 -1.85 -22.62
C LEU A 262 -31.17 -1.48 -22.28
N GLY A 263 -31.91 -2.34 -21.57
CA GLY A 263 -33.36 -2.25 -21.43
C GLY A 263 -34.12 -2.95 -22.57
N GLY A 264 -35.44 -3.13 -22.41
CA GLY A 264 -36.31 -3.76 -23.42
C GLY A 264 -36.30 -5.29 -23.46
N GLU A 265 -35.27 -5.95 -22.93
CA GLU A 265 -35.18 -7.42 -22.87
C GLU A 265 -35.52 -7.98 -21.47
N PRO A 266 -35.93 -9.26 -21.33
CA PRO A 266 -36.35 -9.82 -20.06
C PRO A 266 -35.20 -10.09 -19.07
N ILE A 267 -33.99 -10.41 -19.56
CA ILE A 267 -32.82 -10.67 -18.72
C ILE A 267 -32.23 -9.34 -18.25
N LYS A 268 -31.95 -9.21 -16.95
CA LYS A 268 -31.47 -7.97 -16.34
C LYS A 268 -30.08 -8.14 -15.74
N GLY A 269 -29.28 -7.07 -15.77
CA GLY A 269 -27.99 -7.05 -15.07
C GLY A 269 -28.12 -7.34 -13.57
N SER A 270 -29.23 -6.95 -12.96
CA SER A 270 -29.53 -7.21 -11.54
C SER A 270 -29.59 -8.68 -11.16
N ASP A 271 -29.91 -9.57 -12.10
CA ASP A 271 -30.02 -11.01 -11.86
C ASP A 271 -28.66 -11.62 -11.47
N TYR A 272 -27.56 -10.92 -11.78
CA TYR A 272 -26.18 -11.36 -11.60
C TYR A 272 -25.46 -10.68 -10.42
N PHE A 273 -26.13 -9.79 -9.67
CA PHE A 273 -25.50 -9.08 -8.55
C PHE A 273 -25.05 -10.00 -7.41
N GLY A 274 -25.65 -11.19 -7.26
CA GLY A 274 -25.22 -12.18 -6.26
C GLY A 274 -23.84 -12.80 -6.54
N ASN A 275 -23.33 -12.64 -7.76
CA ASN A 275 -22.13 -13.31 -8.24
C ASN A 275 -20.92 -12.37 -8.34
N GLY A 276 -21.15 -11.06 -8.47
CA GLY A 276 -20.09 -10.07 -8.66
C GLY A 276 -20.63 -8.78 -9.26
N ARG A 277 -19.74 -7.99 -9.85
CA ARG A 277 -20.10 -6.82 -10.66
C ARG A 277 -20.65 -7.26 -12.02
N VAL A 278 -21.26 -6.31 -12.73
CA VAL A 278 -21.71 -6.46 -14.11
C VAL A 278 -21.19 -5.30 -14.96
N THR A 279 -20.96 -5.55 -16.24
CA THR A 279 -20.61 -4.52 -17.22
C THR A 279 -21.80 -3.62 -17.51
N GLU A 280 -21.68 -2.33 -17.22
CA GLU A 280 -22.76 -1.36 -17.46
C GLU A 280 -22.67 -0.78 -18.87
N PHE A 281 -23.19 -1.50 -19.87
CA PHE A 281 -23.11 -1.07 -21.27
C PHE A 281 -23.91 0.20 -21.58
N LYS A 282 -24.94 0.54 -20.77
CA LYS A 282 -25.65 1.81 -20.93
C LYS A 282 -24.72 2.99 -20.70
N TYR A 283 -23.68 2.83 -19.86
CA TYR A 283 -22.71 3.88 -19.55
C TYR A 283 -22.06 4.43 -20.82
N GLY A 284 -21.36 3.57 -21.59
CA GLY A 284 -20.68 3.97 -22.81
C GLY A 284 -21.64 4.43 -23.90
N ALA A 285 -22.78 3.73 -24.05
CA ALA A 285 -23.79 4.07 -25.05
C ALA A 285 -24.39 5.47 -24.82
N LYS A 286 -24.80 5.79 -23.59
CA LYS A 286 -25.39 7.08 -23.22
C LYS A 286 -24.36 8.20 -23.14
N LEU A 287 -23.15 7.92 -22.67
CA LEU A 287 -22.09 8.93 -22.66
C LEU A 287 -21.68 9.31 -24.09
N GLY A 288 -21.66 8.32 -24.99
CA GLY A 288 -21.45 8.51 -26.42
C GLY A 288 -22.52 9.40 -27.06
N THR A 289 -23.80 9.13 -26.83
CA THR A 289 -24.88 9.98 -27.37
C THR A 289 -24.83 11.41 -26.82
N VAL A 290 -24.55 11.58 -25.52
CA VAL A 290 -24.42 12.89 -24.88
C VAL A 290 -23.25 13.69 -25.48
N ILE A 291 -22.07 13.10 -25.58
CA ILE A 291 -20.87 13.80 -26.07
C ILE A 291 -20.94 14.06 -27.58
N ARG A 292 -21.57 13.17 -28.35
CA ARG A 292 -21.86 13.41 -29.77
C ARG A 292 -23.02 14.39 -29.99
N LYS A 293 -23.69 14.86 -28.93
CA LYS A 293 -24.85 15.77 -28.96
C LYS A 293 -26.03 15.19 -29.76
N TRP A 294 -26.18 13.87 -29.78
CA TRP A 294 -27.20 13.18 -30.55
C TRP A 294 -28.58 13.35 -29.90
N ASN A 295 -29.62 13.42 -30.74
CA ASN A 295 -31.02 13.52 -30.30
C ASN A 295 -31.29 14.67 -29.31
N GLY A 296 -30.50 15.75 -29.39
CA GLY A 296 -30.61 16.90 -28.48
C GLY A 296 -30.07 16.66 -27.07
N GLU A 297 -29.39 15.54 -26.82
CA GLU A 297 -28.70 15.30 -25.56
C GLU A 297 -27.56 16.30 -25.34
N LYS A 298 -27.33 16.66 -24.07
CA LYS A 298 -26.35 17.67 -23.69
C LYS A 298 -25.56 17.28 -22.46
N MET A 299 -24.32 17.77 -22.33
CA MET A 299 -23.51 17.47 -21.15
C MET A 299 -24.14 17.99 -19.85
N ALA A 300 -24.93 19.07 -19.88
CA ALA A 300 -25.67 19.56 -18.71
C ALA A 300 -26.57 18.49 -18.07
N TYR A 301 -27.02 17.49 -18.84
CA TYR A 301 -27.85 16.41 -18.32
C TYR A 301 -27.06 15.45 -17.41
N LEU A 302 -25.73 15.43 -17.51
CA LEU A 302 -24.87 14.54 -16.73
C LEU A 302 -24.80 14.89 -15.22
N LYS A 303 -25.53 15.92 -14.76
CA LYS A 303 -25.58 16.34 -13.35
C LYS A 303 -25.93 15.20 -12.37
N ASN A 304 -26.81 14.29 -12.79
CA ASN A 304 -27.26 13.14 -12.01
C ASN A 304 -26.75 11.81 -12.61
N TRP A 305 -25.64 11.84 -13.33
CA TRP A 305 -25.04 10.68 -13.99
C TRP A 305 -24.78 9.52 -13.02
N GLY A 306 -25.07 8.29 -13.45
CA GLY A 306 -25.05 7.10 -12.60
C GLY A 306 -26.43 6.46 -12.48
N GLU A 307 -26.82 6.01 -11.29
CA GLU A 307 -28.09 5.30 -11.04
C GLU A 307 -29.32 6.11 -11.48
N GLY A 308 -29.27 7.45 -11.43
CA GLY A 308 -30.34 8.33 -11.91
C GLY A 308 -30.63 8.22 -13.41
N TRP A 309 -29.74 7.60 -14.18
CA TRP A 309 -29.92 7.31 -15.61
C TRP A 309 -30.43 5.88 -15.88
N GLY A 310 -30.86 5.17 -14.82
CA GLY A 310 -31.31 3.78 -14.93
C GLY A 310 -30.16 2.79 -15.09
N PHE A 311 -28.97 3.16 -14.61
CA PHE A 311 -27.82 2.27 -14.49
C PHE A 311 -27.91 1.43 -13.21
N VAL A 312 -27.15 0.35 -13.14
CA VAL A 312 -27.02 -0.51 -11.96
C VAL A 312 -26.40 0.24 -10.77
N PRO A 313 -26.48 -0.29 -9.54
CA PRO A 313 -25.79 0.30 -8.40
C PRO A 313 -24.29 0.48 -8.65
N SER A 314 -23.74 1.59 -8.18
CA SER A 314 -22.34 1.96 -8.45
C SER A 314 -21.32 0.91 -7.99
N ASP A 315 -21.59 0.27 -6.86
CA ASP A 315 -20.77 -0.79 -6.27
C ASP A 315 -20.93 -2.15 -6.98
N ARG A 316 -21.85 -2.26 -7.95
CA ARG A 316 -22.03 -3.40 -8.85
C ARG A 316 -21.59 -3.10 -10.28
N ALA A 317 -21.25 -1.86 -10.62
CA ALA A 317 -20.89 -1.47 -11.98
C ALA A 317 -19.40 -1.64 -12.28
N LEU A 318 -19.10 -2.27 -13.42
CA LEU A 318 -17.85 -2.10 -14.17
C LEU A 318 -18.17 -1.22 -15.38
N VAL A 319 -17.54 -0.05 -15.47
CA VAL A 319 -17.82 0.97 -16.50
C VAL A 319 -16.65 1.16 -17.44
N PHE A 320 -16.97 1.53 -18.68
CA PHE A 320 -16.03 1.82 -19.76
C PHE A 320 -16.72 2.70 -20.80
N VAL A 321 -15.93 3.45 -21.59
CA VAL A 321 -16.44 4.22 -22.73
C VAL A 321 -16.71 3.28 -23.91
N ASP A 322 -15.74 2.44 -24.23
CA ASP A 322 -15.80 1.39 -25.23
C ASP A 322 -15.19 0.08 -24.69
N ASN A 323 -15.47 -1.02 -25.38
CA ASN A 323 -14.80 -2.30 -25.20
C ASN A 323 -14.32 -2.82 -26.56
N HIS A 324 -13.72 -4.01 -26.55
CA HIS A 324 -13.14 -4.59 -27.74
C HIS A 324 -14.17 -4.98 -28.82
N ASP A 325 -15.41 -5.32 -28.44
CA ASP A 325 -16.51 -5.59 -29.37
C ASP A 325 -17.06 -4.28 -29.97
N ASN A 326 -17.55 -3.39 -29.11
CA ASN A 326 -18.39 -2.27 -29.55
C ASN A 326 -17.59 -1.14 -30.21
N GLN A 327 -16.27 -1.10 -30.01
CA GLN A 327 -15.39 -0.22 -30.77
C GLN A 327 -15.29 -0.59 -32.26
N ARG A 328 -15.75 -1.79 -32.63
CA ARG A 328 -15.85 -2.30 -34.02
C ARG A 328 -17.30 -2.38 -34.51
N GLY A 329 -18.26 -1.93 -33.69
CA GLY A 329 -19.68 -2.06 -33.98
C GLY A 329 -20.28 -3.44 -33.65
N HIS A 330 -19.53 -4.31 -32.98
CA HIS A 330 -20.05 -5.58 -32.47
C HIS A 330 -20.64 -5.37 -31.06
N GLY A 331 -21.84 -5.90 -30.80
CA GLY A 331 -22.46 -5.76 -29.48
C GLY A 331 -23.16 -4.41 -29.24
N ALA A 332 -23.11 -3.93 -27.99
CA ALA A 332 -24.03 -2.94 -27.47
C ALA A 332 -23.60 -1.47 -27.68
N GLY A 333 -24.57 -0.62 -28.03
CA GLY A 333 -24.40 0.84 -28.19
C GLY A 333 -24.22 1.31 -29.64
N GLY A 334 -23.84 0.41 -30.55
CA GLY A 334 -23.76 0.70 -31.99
C GLY A 334 -22.91 1.94 -32.30
N ALA A 335 -23.38 2.79 -33.20
CA ALA A 335 -22.64 3.96 -33.68
C ALA A 335 -22.42 5.06 -32.63
N SER A 336 -23.12 5.04 -31.48
CA SER A 336 -22.95 6.08 -30.47
C SER A 336 -21.62 5.97 -29.72
N ILE A 337 -21.06 4.76 -29.66
CA ILE A 337 -19.82 4.47 -28.93
C ILE A 337 -18.68 5.34 -29.46
N LEU A 338 -17.96 5.97 -28.53
CA LEU A 338 -16.76 6.74 -28.82
C LEU A 338 -15.54 5.84 -28.72
N THR A 339 -14.62 5.96 -29.67
CA THR A 339 -13.41 5.12 -29.74
C THR A 339 -12.18 5.98 -30.01
N PHE A 340 -10.99 5.39 -30.03
CA PHE A 340 -9.77 6.11 -30.43
C PHE A 340 -9.85 6.72 -31.84
N TRP A 341 -10.75 6.26 -32.72
CA TRP A 341 -11.00 6.88 -34.03
C TRP A 341 -11.67 8.26 -33.90
N ASP A 342 -12.34 8.52 -32.79
CA ASP A 342 -12.95 9.81 -32.41
C ASP A 342 -12.09 10.51 -31.35
N ALA A 343 -10.76 10.48 -31.50
CA ALA A 343 -9.78 10.75 -30.43
C ALA A 343 -10.08 11.97 -29.54
N ARG A 344 -10.52 13.09 -30.11
CA ARG A 344 -10.85 14.31 -29.36
C ARG A 344 -12.03 14.10 -28.41
N LEU A 345 -13.16 13.61 -28.92
CA LEU A 345 -14.36 13.32 -28.12
C LEU A 345 -14.14 12.13 -27.18
N TYR A 346 -13.34 11.15 -27.60
CA TYR A 346 -12.99 10.00 -26.77
C TYR A 346 -12.19 10.40 -25.53
N LYS A 347 -11.17 11.29 -25.69
CA LYS A 347 -10.41 11.84 -24.55
C LYS A 347 -11.34 12.55 -23.54
N MET A 348 -12.32 13.30 -24.02
CA MET A 348 -13.32 13.94 -23.14
C MET A 348 -14.20 12.93 -22.41
N ALA A 349 -14.71 11.91 -23.12
CA ALA A 349 -15.54 10.85 -22.53
C ALA A 349 -14.80 10.08 -21.44
N VAL A 350 -13.55 9.68 -21.72
CA VAL A 350 -12.68 8.99 -20.76
C VAL A 350 -12.34 9.91 -19.59
N GLY A 351 -12.08 11.20 -19.85
CA GLY A 351 -11.86 12.21 -18.81
C GLY A 351 -13.04 12.34 -17.87
N PHE A 352 -14.27 12.44 -18.40
CA PHE A 352 -15.49 12.48 -17.60
C PHE A 352 -15.67 11.21 -16.77
N MET A 353 -15.48 10.03 -17.39
CA MET A 353 -15.56 8.74 -16.70
C MET A 353 -14.58 8.63 -15.53
N LEU A 354 -13.33 9.02 -15.74
CA LEU A 354 -12.30 8.91 -14.71
C LEU A 354 -12.48 9.95 -13.59
N ALA A 355 -13.02 11.13 -13.88
CA ALA A 355 -13.33 12.14 -12.87
C ALA A 355 -14.59 11.81 -12.03
N HIS A 356 -15.61 11.20 -12.64
CA HIS A 356 -16.90 10.92 -11.99
C HIS A 356 -16.80 9.73 -11.00
N PRO A 357 -17.42 9.76 -9.80
CA PRO A 357 -17.24 8.69 -8.80
C PRO A 357 -17.90 7.36 -9.16
N TYR A 358 -18.84 7.33 -10.11
CA TYR A 358 -19.63 6.14 -10.41
C TYR A 358 -18.81 4.99 -11.00
N GLY A 359 -18.95 3.79 -10.42
CA GLY A 359 -18.47 2.53 -10.97
C GLY A 359 -16.97 2.30 -10.76
N PHE A 360 -16.53 1.06 -11.03
CA PHE A 360 -15.12 0.75 -11.20
C PHE A 360 -14.75 0.89 -12.68
N THR A 361 -13.64 1.58 -12.98
CA THR A 361 -13.33 2.04 -14.34
C THR A 361 -12.37 1.11 -15.06
N ARG A 362 -12.72 0.73 -16.30
CA ARG A 362 -11.84 0.05 -17.24
C ARG A 362 -11.51 0.97 -18.41
N VAL A 363 -10.23 1.20 -18.64
CA VAL A 363 -9.69 1.92 -19.80
C VAL A 363 -9.42 0.93 -20.93
N MET A 364 -9.82 1.25 -22.16
CA MET A 364 -9.50 0.42 -23.33
C MET A 364 -8.09 0.72 -23.84
N SER A 365 -7.39 -0.29 -24.33
CA SER A 365 -6.13 -0.14 -25.07
C SER A 365 -6.14 -1.04 -26.30
N SER A 366 -6.11 -0.45 -27.48
CA SER A 366 -6.46 -1.07 -28.76
C SER A 366 -5.27 -1.21 -29.71
N PHE A 367 -5.55 -1.74 -30.89
CA PHE A 367 -4.69 -1.70 -32.07
C PHE A 367 -5.46 -1.12 -33.26
N ARG A 368 -4.74 -0.61 -34.27
CA ARG A 368 -5.32 -0.14 -35.52
C ARG A 368 -5.58 -1.31 -36.46
N TRP A 369 -6.69 -1.22 -37.17
CA TRP A 369 -7.03 -2.09 -38.28
C TRP A 369 -7.50 -1.23 -39.46
N PRO A 370 -7.49 -1.76 -40.70
CA PRO A 370 -7.92 -1.01 -41.87
C PRO A 370 -9.44 -0.90 -41.91
N ARG A 371 -10.02 -0.13 -41.00
CA ARG A 371 -11.47 0.10 -40.88
C ARG A 371 -12.04 0.56 -42.22
N TYR A 372 -12.99 -0.19 -42.76
CA TYR A 372 -13.56 0.09 -44.08
C TYR A 372 -15.07 -0.09 -44.08
N PHE A 373 -15.79 1.03 -44.14
CA PHE A 373 -17.24 1.02 -44.05
C PHE A 373 -17.91 0.79 -45.41
N VAL A 374 -18.77 -0.21 -45.46
CA VAL A 374 -19.72 -0.44 -46.56
C VAL A 374 -21.12 -0.49 -45.95
N ASN A 375 -22.03 0.36 -46.43
CA ASN A 375 -23.41 0.46 -45.94
C ASN A 375 -23.52 0.65 -44.41
N GLY A 376 -22.63 1.45 -43.83
CA GLY A 376 -22.65 1.76 -42.39
C GLY A 376 -22.07 0.66 -41.48
N ARG A 377 -21.56 -0.44 -42.04
CA ARG A 377 -20.86 -1.50 -41.31
C ARG A 377 -19.39 -1.56 -41.72
N ASP A 378 -18.49 -1.71 -40.76
CA ASP A 378 -17.09 -1.99 -41.05
C ASP A 378 -16.96 -3.44 -41.54
N ILE A 379 -16.59 -3.66 -42.80
CA ILE A 379 -16.41 -5.01 -43.35
C ILE A 379 -15.07 -5.64 -42.93
N ASN A 380 -14.20 -4.86 -42.31
CA ASN A 380 -12.92 -5.29 -41.75
C ASN A 380 -12.99 -5.37 -40.20
N ASP A 381 -14.20 -5.41 -39.64
CA ASP A 381 -14.47 -5.55 -38.20
C ASP A 381 -13.89 -6.83 -37.57
N TRP A 382 -13.52 -7.82 -38.40
CA TRP A 382 -12.95 -9.09 -38.00
C TRP A 382 -11.44 -9.06 -37.75
N VAL A 383 -10.72 -8.07 -38.31
CA VAL A 383 -9.25 -8.07 -38.36
C VAL A 383 -8.62 -8.26 -36.99
N GLY A 384 -7.71 -9.23 -36.88
CA GLY A 384 -6.94 -9.55 -35.69
C GLY A 384 -5.87 -8.51 -35.34
N PRO A 385 -5.06 -8.76 -34.29
CA PRO A 385 -4.02 -7.83 -33.88
C PRO A 385 -2.93 -7.65 -34.95
N PRO A 386 -2.08 -6.61 -34.82
CA PRO A 386 -0.93 -6.43 -35.71
C PRO A 386 -0.08 -7.70 -35.71
N SER A 387 0.06 -8.34 -36.86
CA SER A 387 0.70 -9.65 -37.00
C SER A 387 1.80 -9.65 -38.06
N ASN A 388 2.73 -10.59 -37.91
CA ASN A 388 3.73 -10.93 -38.91
C ASN A 388 3.12 -11.84 -39.98
N SER A 389 3.84 -12.06 -41.09
CA SER A 389 3.38 -12.92 -42.17
C SER A 389 3.14 -14.38 -41.77
N ASP A 390 3.71 -14.83 -40.65
CA ASP A 390 3.52 -16.17 -40.09
C ASP A 390 2.32 -16.27 -39.12
N GLY A 391 1.57 -15.18 -38.93
CA GLY A 391 0.44 -15.11 -37.99
C GLY A 391 0.83 -14.86 -36.53
N SER A 392 2.12 -14.74 -36.21
CA SER A 392 2.54 -14.33 -34.87
C SER A 392 2.18 -12.86 -34.61
N THR A 393 1.76 -12.55 -33.38
CA THR A 393 1.44 -11.16 -32.99
C THR A 393 2.73 -10.33 -32.89
N LYS A 394 2.71 -9.11 -33.43
CA LYS A 394 3.85 -8.18 -33.40
C LYS A 394 4.10 -7.67 -31.97
N PRO A 395 5.36 -7.44 -31.58
CA PRO A 395 5.70 -6.81 -30.31
C PRO A 395 5.13 -5.39 -30.19
N VAL A 396 4.84 -4.98 -28.96
CA VAL A 396 4.57 -3.56 -28.65
C VAL A 396 5.88 -2.80 -28.49
N THR A 397 6.20 -1.95 -29.45
CA THR A 397 7.36 -1.05 -29.40
C THR A 397 6.99 0.27 -28.76
N ILE A 398 7.90 0.86 -27.98
CA ILE A 398 7.71 2.17 -27.35
C ILE A 398 8.56 3.20 -28.08
N ASN A 399 7.90 4.24 -28.58
CA ASN A 399 8.53 5.37 -29.26
C ASN A 399 9.16 6.33 -28.23
N ALA A 400 10.05 7.23 -28.69
CA ALA A 400 10.73 8.18 -27.82
C ALA A 400 9.79 9.15 -27.10
N ASP A 401 8.63 9.44 -27.68
CA ASP A 401 7.56 10.27 -27.10
C ASP A 401 6.63 9.49 -26.17
N THR A 402 6.97 8.24 -25.85
CA THR A 402 6.22 7.28 -25.02
C THR A 402 4.97 6.67 -25.63
N THR A 403 4.63 7.03 -26.89
CA THR A 403 3.58 6.35 -27.67
C THR A 403 4.02 4.95 -28.09
N CYS A 404 3.12 4.18 -28.70
CA CYS A 404 3.42 2.85 -29.20
C CYS A 404 3.60 2.81 -30.72
N GLY A 405 4.50 1.95 -31.20
CA GLY A 405 4.64 1.59 -32.61
C GLY A 405 3.91 0.28 -32.95
N ASN A 406 4.16 -0.24 -34.16
CA ASN A 406 3.56 -1.48 -34.68
C ASN A 406 2.02 -1.51 -34.63
N ASP A 407 1.39 -0.40 -35.00
CA ASP A 407 -0.07 -0.24 -35.07
C ASP A 407 -0.83 -0.32 -33.74
N TRP A 408 -0.16 -0.57 -32.62
CA TRP A 408 -0.74 -0.47 -31.28
C TRP A 408 -1.14 0.97 -30.96
N VAL A 409 -2.37 1.18 -30.49
CA VAL A 409 -2.92 2.51 -30.21
C VAL A 409 -2.45 3.05 -28.87
N CYS A 410 -2.44 2.19 -27.85
CA CYS A 410 -2.00 2.53 -26.50
C CYS A 410 -2.67 3.78 -25.93
N GLU A 411 -4.01 3.82 -25.95
CA GLU A 411 -4.81 4.91 -25.37
C GLU A 411 -4.44 5.15 -23.91
N HIS A 412 -4.15 4.09 -23.15
CA HIS A 412 -3.69 4.18 -21.77
C HIS A 412 -2.37 4.97 -21.60
N ARG A 413 -1.60 5.16 -22.68
CA ARG A 413 -0.37 5.97 -22.70
C ARG A 413 -0.59 7.43 -23.09
N TRP A 414 -1.76 7.76 -23.64
CA TRP A 414 -2.08 9.14 -23.99
C TRP A 414 -2.08 9.97 -22.72
N ARG A 415 -1.35 11.10 -22.74
CA ARG A 415 -1.12 11.94 -21.56
C ARG A 415 -2.42 12.24 -20.82
N GLN A 416 -3.45 12.63 -21.57
CA GLN A 416 -4.78 12.99 -21.09
C GLN A 416 -5.42 11.83 -20.32
N ILE A 417 -5.36 10.61 -20.86
CA ILE A 417 -5.96 9.41 -20.24
C ILE A 417 -5.14 8.98 -19.02
N LYS A 418 -3.82 8.86 -19.17
CA LYS A 418 -2.90 8.50 -18.07
C LYS A 418 -3.02 9.48 -16.89
N ASN A 419 -3.01 10.79 -17.16
CA ASN A 419 -3.16 11.79 -16.11
C ASN A 419 -4.56 11.76 -15.48
N MET A 420 -5.60 11.41 -16.22
CA MET A 420 -6.94 11.24 -15.64
C MET A 420 -7.09 9.95 -14.81
N VAL A 421 -6.31 8.91 -15.10
CA VAL A 421 -6.20 7.74 -14.20
C VAL A 421 -5.55 8.17 -12.87
N ILE A 422 -4.50 8.98 -12.92
CA ILE A 422 -3.87 9.57 -11.73
C ILE A 422 -4.86 10.50 -11.01
N PHE A 423 -5.60 11.36 -11.73
CA PHE A 423 -6.64 12.21 -11.15
C PHE A 423 -7.63 11.37 -10.34
N ARG A 424 -8.14 10.26 -10.91
CA ARG A 424 -9.08 9.35 -10.23
C ARG A 424 -8.50 8.79 -8.94
N ASN A 425 -7.22 8.41 -8.95
CA ASN A 425 -6.51 7.93 -7.78
C ASN A 425 -6.40 9.01 -6.69
N VAL A 426 -6.06 10.24 -7.06
CA VAL A 426 -5.91 11.37 -6.13
C VAL A 426 -7.24 11.70 -5.44
N VAL A 427 -8.33 11.71 -6.21
CA VAL A 427 -9.67 12.07 -5.73
C VAL A 427 -10.45 10.88 -5.16
N ASP A 428 -9.82 9.73 -4.98
CA ASP A 428 -10.48 8.53 -4.47
C ASP A 428 -11.14 8.81 -3.10
N GLY A 429 -12.33 8.24 -2.91
CA GLY A 429 -13.19 8.45 -1.75
C GLY A 429 -13.83 9.85 -1.62
N GLN A 430 -13.53 10.82 -2.50
CA GLN A 430 -14.14 12.15 -2.41
C GLN A 430 -15.53 12.21 -3.08
N PRO A 431 -16.49 12.97 -2.52
CA PRO A 431 -17.84 13.08 -3.08
C PRO A 431 -17.85 13.90 -4.38
N PHE A 432 -18.82 13.64 -5.25
CA PHE A 432 -19.17 14.55 -6.34
C PHE A 432 -19.73 15.86 -5.76
N SER A 433 -19.23 17.00 -6.23
CA SER A 433 -19.49 18.31 -5.62
C SER A 433 -19.33 19.43 -6.64
N ASN A 434 -19.73 20.66 -6.29
CA ASN A 434 -19.49 21.87 -7.08
C ASN A 434 -19.87 21.73 -8.58
N TRP A 435 -20.98 21.04 -8.86
CA TRP A 435 -21.48 20.95 -10.23
C TRP A 435 -21.90 22.33 -10.74
N TRP A 436 -21.44 22.65 -11.94
CA TRP A 436 -21.87 23.81 -12.71
C TRP A 436 -22.15 23.38 -14.15
N ASP A 437 -23.16 24.00 -14.76
CA ASP A 437 -23.47 23.85 -16.17
C ASP A 437 -24.04 25.15 -16.72
N ASN A 438 -23.92 25.36 -18.04
CA ASN A 438 -24.52 26.49 -18.74
C ASN A 438 -25.91 26.16 -19.35
N GLY A 439 -26.54 25.05 -18.98
CA GLY A 439 -27.75 24.53 -19.63
C GLY A 439 -27.53 23.92 -21.03
N SER A 440 -26.28 23.86 -21.50
CA SER A 440 -25.86 23.29 -22.78
C SER A 440 -24.74 22.25 -22.60
N ASN A 441 -23.57 22.43 -23.21
CA ASN A 441 -22.48 21.45 -23.21
C ASN A 441 -21.19 21.94 -22.54
N GLN A 442 -21.27 23.04 -21.78
CA GLN A 442 -20.22 23.45 -20.87
C GLN A 442 -20.60 23.02 -19.46
N VAL A 443 -19.77 22.17 -18.85
CA VAL A 443 -20.01 21.63 -17.52
C VAL A 443 -18.72 21.58 -16.71
N ALA A 444 -18.85 21.63 -15.39
CA ALA A 444 -17.74 21.48 -14.47
C ALA A 444 -18.20 20.80 -13.18
N PHE A 445 -17.28 20.12 -12.50
CA PHE A 445 -17.54 19.60 -11.17
C PHE A 445 -16.25 19.31 -10.40
N GLY A 446 -16.39 19.27 -9.08
CA GLY A 446 -15.35 18.92 -8.13
C GLY A 446 -15.51 17.52 -7.54
N ARG A 447 -14.40 16.99 -7.05
CA ARG A 447 -14.33 15.80 -6.20
C ARG A 447 -13.81 16.19 -4.82
N GLY A 448 -14.74 16.52 -3.94
CA GLY A 448 -14.46 17.09 -2.63
C GLY A 448 -13.54 18.30 -2.75
N ASN A 449 -12.45 18.28 -1.97
CA ASN A 449 -11.41 19.32 -2.02
C ASN A 449 -10.12 18.86 -2.71
N LYS A 450 -10.16 17.77 -3.50
CA LYS A 450 -8.96 17.15 -4.08
C LYS A 450 -8.80 17.32 -5.58
N GLY A 451 -9.88 17.49 -6.34
CA GLY A 451 -9.79 17.71 -7.79
C GLY A 451 -10.99 18.44 -8.35
N PHE A 452 -10.80 19.11 -9.49
CA PHE A 452 -11.82 19.84 -10.23
C PHE A 452 -11.58 19.68 -11.73
N ILE A 453 -12.66 19.54 -12.49
CA ILE A 453 -12.62 19.35 -13.95
C ILE A 453 -13.67 20.22 -14.65
N VAL A 454 -13.32 20.74 -15.82
CA VAL A 454 -14.17 21.62 -16.64
C VAL A 454 -14.14 21.13 -18.08
N PHE A 455 -15.30 21.02 -18.72
CA PHE A 455 -15.46 20.60 -20.12
C PHE A 455 -16.15 21.71 -20.92
N ASN A 456 -15.69 21.90 -22.16
CA ASN A 456 -16.37 22.69 -23.17
C ASN A 456 -16.65 21.83 -24.42
N ASN A 457 -17.88 21.37 -24.58
CA ASN A 457 -18.33 20.67 -25.79
C ASN A 457 -19.37 21.48 -26.59
N ASP A 458 -19.52 22.76 -26.25
CA ASP A 458 -20.28 23.71 -27.07
C ASP A 458 -19.41 24.22 -28.22
N ASP A 459 -20.05 24.79 -29.24
CA ASP A 459 -19.38 25.30 -30.44
C ASP A 459 -18.90 26.76 -30.28
N TRP A 460 -18.66 27.19 -29.03
CA TRP A 460 -18.12 28.50 -28.66
C TRP A 460 -17.23 28.41 -27.41
N SER A 461 -16.32 29.38 -27.24
CA SER A 461 -15.38 29.41 -26.12
C SER A 461 -16.06 29.59 -24.76
N LEU A 462 -15.52 28.93 -23.75
CA LEU A 462 -15.86 29.07 -22.34
C LEU A 462 -14.88 30.05 -21.69
N ASN A 463 -15.39 31.07 -20.99
CA ASN A 463 -14.61 31.93 -20.10
C ASN A 463 -15.45 32.23 -18.85
N VAL A 464 -15.17 31.51 -17.75
CA VAL A 464 -16.00 31.57 -16.55
C VAL A 464 -15.18 31.31 -15.30
N THR A 465 -15.52 32.03 -14.22
CA THR A 465 -14.96 31.81 -12.89
C THR A 465 -15.87 30.89 -12.08
N LEU A 466 -15.33 29.76 -11.59
CA LEU A 466 -16.08 28.69 -10.96
C LEU A 466 -15.55 28.37 -9.56
N GLN A 467 -16.46 27.98 -8.66
CA GLN A 467 -16.10 27.45 -7.35
C GLN A 467 -15.53 26.04 -7.51
N THR A 468 -14.24 25.88 -7.24
CA THR A 468 -13.55 24.60 -7.42
C THR A 468 -13.65 23.69 -6.20
N GLY A 469 -13.80 24.27 -5.00
CA GLY A 469 -13.64 23.57 -3.72
C GLY A 469 -12.19 23.21 -3.38
N LEU A 470 -11.25 23.55 -4.25
CA LEU A 470 -9.83 23.29 -4.04
C LEU A 470 -9.18 24.36 -3.15
N PRO A 471 -8.12 24.01 -2.40
CA PRO A 471 -7.33 24.99 -1.67
C PRO A 471 -6.68 26.02 -2.59
N ALA A 472 -6.60 27.28 -2.14
CA ALA A 472 -5.98 28.36 -2.91
C ALA A 472 -4.54 28.06 -3.35
N GLY A 473 -4.19 28.44 -4.56
CA GLY A 473 -2.85 28.28 -5.15
C GLY A 473 -2.90 28.09 -6.65
N THR A 474 -1.72 27.96 -7.26
CA THR A 474 -1.60 27.67 -8.69
C THR A 474 -1.61 26.17 -8.93
N TYR A 475 -2.32 25.70 -9.94
CA TYR A 475 -2.42 24.30 -10.33
C TYR A 475 -2.02 24.14 -11.80
N CYS A 476 -1.35 23.04 -12.12
CA CYS A 476 -1.07 22.69 -13.51
C CYS A 476 -2.25 21.94 -14.12
N ASP A 477 -2.72 22.36 -15.29
CA ASP A 477 -3.66 21.55 -16.07
C ASP A 477 -2.99 20.27 -16.55
N VAL A 478 -3.53 19.13 -16.11
CA VAL A 478 -2.99 17.82 -16.44
C VAL A 478 -3.50 17.27 -17.78
N ILE A 479 -4.35 18.00 -18.49
CA ILE A 479 -4.82 17.62 -19.84
C ILE A 479 -3.85 18.15 -20.89
N SER A 480 -3.65 19.47 -20.92
CA SER A 480 -2.70 20.11 -21.85
C SER A 480 -1.23 19.80 -21.52
N GLY A 481 -0.91 19.42 -20.29
CA GLY A 481 0.47 19.09 -19.91
C GLY A 481 0.62 18.33 -18.59
N GLN A 482 1.67 18.64 -17.85
CA GLN A 482 2.00 17.99 -16.58
C GLN A 482 2.89 18.87 -15.72
N LYS A 483 2.83 18.65 -14.40
CA LYS A 483 3.75 19.27 -13.43
C LYS A 483 5.11 18.56 -13.50
N LYS A 484 6.20 19.32 -13.66
CA LYS A 484 7.59 18.83 -13.60
C LYS A 484 8.35 19.61 -12.54
N GLY A 485 8.52 19.03 -11.36
CA GLY A 485 9.08 19.75 -10.21
C GLY A 485 8.21 20.97 -9.87
N ASP A 486 8.79 22.16 -9.99
CA ASP A 486 8.14 23.44 -9.64
C ASP A 486 7.54 24.21 -10.83
N TYR A 487 7.50 23.64 -12.05
CA TYR A 487 6.91 24.30 -13.22
C TYR A 487 5.83 23.46 -13.93
N CYS A 488 4.88 24.14 -14.59
CA CYS A 488 3.86 23.54 -15.45
C CYS A 488 4.34 23.54 -16.90
N THR A 489 4.14 22.45 -17.63
CA THR A 489 4.37 22.44 -19.10
C THR A 489 3.16 22.96 -19.89
N ALA A 490 2.18 23.57 -19.22
CA ALA A 490 0.81 23.74 -19.70
C ALA A 490 0.13 24.96 -19.04
N VAL A 491 -1.17 25.11 -19.29
CA VAL A 491 -2.01 26.14 -18.67
C VAL A 491 -1.94 26.03 -17.14
N GLU A 492 -1.64 27.15 -16.49
CA GLU A 492 -1.73 27.28 -15.04
C GLU A 492 -3.11 27.82 -14.65
N VAL A 493 -3.74 27.17 -13.69
CA VAL A 493 -5.02 27.59 -13.11
C VAL A 493 -4.78 28.16 -11.72
N HIS A 494 -5.14 29.42 -11.51
CA HIS A 494 -5.03 30.06 -10.20
C HIS A 494 -6.34 29.95 -9.44
N VAL A 495 -6.32 29.20 -8.34
CA VAL A 495 -7.44 29.10 -7.39
C VAL A 495 -7.24 30.14 -6.30
N ALA A 496 -8.21 31.04 -6.14
CA ALA A 496 -8.21 32.09 -5.13
C ALA A 496 -8.51 31.55 -3.72
N ALA A 497 -8.36 32.43 -2.71
CA ALA A 497 -8.57 32.10 -1.29
C ALA A 497 -9.98 31.55 -0.97
N ASP A 498 -10.98 31.98 -1.73
CA ASP A 498 -12.37 31.56 -1.64
C ASP A 498 -12.67 30.27 -2.43
N GLY A 499 -11.67 29.65 -3.06
CA GLY A 499 -11.81 28.45 -3.87
C GLY A 499 -12.24 28.71 -5.32
N MET A 500 -12.42 29.96 -5.74
CA MET A 500 -12.80 30.31 -7.11
C MET A 500 -11.60 30.29 -8.07
N ALA A 501 -11.79 29.85 -9.31
CA ALA A 501 -10.77 29.94 -10.35
C ALA A 501 -11.39 30.28 -11.70
N ASN A 502 -10.68 31.07 -12.52
CA ASN A 502 -11.10 31.37 -13.88
C ASN A 502 -10.61 30.30 -14.86
N PHE A 503 -11.50 29.82 -15.71
CA PHE A 503 -11.20 28.86 -16.77
C PHE A 503 -11.50 29.50 -18.12
N LEU A 504 -10.54 29.40 -19.03
CA LEU A 504 -10.67 29.79 -20.44
C LEU A 504 -10.40 28.55 -21.30
N ILE A 505 -11.41 28.08 -22.02
CA ILE A 505 -11.32 26.88 -22.87
C ILE A 505 -11.98 27.20 -24.21
N SER A 506 -11.18 27.26 -25.28
CA SER A 506 -11.69 27.47 -26.63
C SER A 506 -12.39 26.20 -27.13
N ASN A 507 -13.46 26.35 -27.91
CA ASN A 507 -14.06 25.21 -28.62
C ASN A 507 -13.11 24.65 -29.69
N GLU A 508 -12.05 25.38 -30.05
CA GLU A 508 -11.00 24.99 -31.00
C GLU A 508 -9.78 24.32 -30.33
N ASP A 509 -9.75 24.23 -29.00
CA ASP A 509 -8.62 23.59 -28.29
C ASP A 509 -8.50 22.11 -28.68
N GLU A 510 -7.26 21.59 -28.74
CA GLU A 510 -6.99 20.17 -29.05
C GLU A 510 -7.77 19.25 -28.10
N ASP A 511 -7.78 19.63 -26.82
CA ASP A 511 -8.53 19.00 -25.74
C ASP A 511 -9.36 20.07 -25.04
N PRO A 512 -10.67 20.20 -25.31
CA PRO A 512 -11.47 21.29 -24.78
C PRO A 512 -11.99 20.96 -23.37
N PHE A 513 -11.07 20.54 -22.49
CA PHE A 513 -11.34 20.31 -21.09
C PHE A 513 -10.07 20.47 -20.26
N ILE A 514 -10.21 21.00 -19.04
CA ILE A 514 -9.12 21.24 -18.09
C ILE A 514 -9.38 20.40 -16.84
N ALA A 515 -8.33 19.78 -16.30
CA ALA A 515 -8.39 19.05 -15.04
C ALA A 515 -7.25 19.47 -14.12
N ILE A 516 -7.58 19.75 -12.86
CA ILE A 516 -6.61 20.12 -11.82
C ILE A 516 -6.88 19.34 -10.53
N HIS A 517 -5.82 18.98 -9.82
CA HIS A 517 -5.92 18.25 -8.56
C HIS A 517 -4.77 18.60 -7.61
N VAL A 518 -4.91 18.23 -6.33
CA VAL A 518 -3.97 18.64 -5.25
C VAL A 518 -2.52 18.28 -5.53
N ASP A 519 -2.23 17.12 -6.14
CA ASP A 519 -0.84 16.75 -6.49
C ASP A 519 -0.27 17.59 -7.66
N ALA A 520 -1.14 18.18 -8.49
CA ALA A 520 -0.78 19.12 -9.56
C ALA A 520 -0.64 20.57 -9.08
N LYS A 521 -0.81 20.84 -7.78
CA LYS A 521 -0.65 22.17 -7.18
C LYS A 521 0.82 22.59 -7.04
N PHE A 522 1.13 23.84 -7.35
CA PHE A 522 2.41 24.48 -7.05
C PHE A 522 2.46 25.03 -5.62
N CYS A 523 3.61 24.89 -4.97
CA CYS A 523 3.89 25.61 -3.74
C CYS A 523 4.37 27.03 -4.11
N ASN A 524 3.47 28.02 -4.15
CA ASN A 524 3.87 29.41 -4.45
C ASN A 524 3.61 30.43 -3.34
N ARG A 525 4.57 31.37 -3.28
CA ARG A 525 4.90 32.38 -2.25
C ARG A 525 4.02 33.65 -2.33
N ASN A 526 3.60 34.15 -1.16
CA ASN A 526 3.18 35.52 -0.80
C ASN A 526 1.81 36.14 -1.25
N PHE A 527 1.26 36.92 -0.29
CA PHE A 527 0.44 38.16 -0.32
C PHE A 527 -1.09 38.14 0.01
N VAL A 528 -1.48 39.19 0.79
CA VAL A 528 -2.81 39.75 1.17
C VAL A 528 -3.38 39.25 2.53
N ILE A 529 -3.28 39.97 3.67
CA ILE A 529 -3.86 41.26 4.17
C ILE A 529 -5.31 41.13 4.73
N LEU A 530 -5.39 41.26 6.07
CA LEU A 530 -6.46 41.77 6.97
C LEU A 530 -7.93 41.32 6.78
N GLN A 531 -8.54 40.73 7.82
CA GLN A 531 -9.39 41.46 8.79
C GLN A 531 -9.95 40.53 9.88
N GLU A 532 -9.75 40.95 11.14
CA GLU A 532 -10.38 40.38 12.33
C GLU A 532 -11.89 40.69 12.36
N TYR A 533 -12.71 39.71 12.74
CA TYR A 533 -13.96 39.96 13.48
C TYR A 533 -14.04 39.01 14.68
N LYS A 534 -14.08 39.61 15.87
CA LYS A 534 -14.33 38.97 17.16
C LYS A 534 -15.83 38.93 17.47
N LEU A 535 -16.21 37.92 18.26
CA LEU A 535 -17.12 37.91 19.44
C LEU A 535 -18.03 36.64 19.43
N PRO A 536 -18.61 36.21 20.58
CA PRO A 536 -17.95 35.45 21.63
C PRO A 536 -18.76 34.19 22.06
N VAL A 537 -18.22 33.49 23.04
CA VAL A 537 -18.69 32.23 23.66
C VAL A 537 -19.96 32.40 24.49
N GLU A 538 -20.92 31.48 24.37
CA GLU A 538 -21.84 31.04 25.44
C GLU A 538 -22.23 29.55 25.26
N ARG A 539 -22.38 28.83 26.39
CA ARG A 539 -22.84 27.43 26.60
C ARG A 539 -23.68 27.43 27.90
N PRO A 540 -24.48 26.40 28.31
CA PRO A 540 -24.88 25.13 27.65
C PRO A 540 -26.34 24.62 27.92
N GLN A 541 -26.66 23.40 27.41
CA GLN A 541 -27.61 22.34 27.87
C GLN A 541 -28.78 21.95 26.92
N PRO A 542 -29.44 20.76 27.03
CA PRO A 542 -28.91 19.43 26.66
C PRO A 542 -29.92 18.62 25.80
N TYR A 543 -29.48 17.89 24.76
CA TYR A 543 -30.32 16.86 24.12
C TYR A 543 -29.50 15.59 23.86
N THR A 544 -29.71 14.64 24.75
CA THR A 544 -29.43 13.21 24.60
C THR A 544 -30.38 12.62 23.56
N GLU A 545 -29.85 12.16 22.43
CA GLU A 545 -30.33 10.98 21.66
C GLU A 545 -29.54 10.72 20.35
N GLY A 546 -28.61 11.61 19.94
CA GLY A 546 -27.83 11.43 18.70
C GLY A 546 -26.48 10.71 18.80
N ILE A 547 -26.06 10.24 19.99
CA ILE A 547 -24.65 9.89 20.25
C ILE A 547 -24.31 8.41 19.92
N MET A 548 -25.31 7.51 19.82
CA MET A 548 -25.05 6.07 19.74
C MET A 548 -24.77 5.56 18.30
N GLN A 549 -25.27 6.25 17.26
CA GLN A 549 -25.04 5.86 15.86
C GLN A 549 -23.73 6.41 15.26
N VAL A 550 -23.20 7.51 15.81
CA VAL A 550 -21.88 8.06 15.43
C VAL A 550 -20.74 7.23 16.05
N LEU A 551 -20.96 6.62 17.21
CA LEU A 551 -19.98 5.75 17.89
C LEU A 551 -19.76 4.41 17.16
N LEU A 552 -20.78 3.86 16.48
CA LEU A 552 -20.65 2.61 15.72
C LEU A 552 -19.92 2.78 14.38
N LEU A 553 -20.03 3.95 13.73
CA LEU A 553 -19.27 4.26 12.51
C LEU A 553 -17.79 4.60 12.79
N LEU A 554 -17.48 5.17 13.96
CA LEU A 554 -16.10 5.42 14.39
C LEU A 554 -15.37 4.13 14.83
N ALA A 555 -16.11 3.11 15.30
CA ALA A 555 -15.52 1.83 15.67
C ALA A 555 -15.04 1.02 14.44
N ALA A 556 -15.74 1.11 13.30
CA ALA A 556 -15.37 0.34 12.09
C ALA A 556 -14.12 0.88 11.37
N VAL A 557 -13.87 2.20 11.43
CA VAL A 557 -12.63 2.81 10.90
C VAL A 557 -11.42 2.48 11.81
N GLY A 558 -11.64 2.22 13.10
CA GLY A 558 -10.60 1.83 14.05
C GLY A 558 -10.01 0.43 13.85
N PHE A 559 -10.75 -0.50 13.23
CA PHE A 559 -10.32 -1.90 13.12
C PHE A 559 -9.29 -2.18 12.02
N CYS A 560 -9.20 -1.36 10.97
CA CYS A 560 -8.22 -1.56 9.87
C CYS A 560 -6.85 -0.87 10.09
N TRP A 561 -6.72 -0.01 11.11
CA TRP A 561 -5.48 0.75 11.38
C TRP A 561 -4.75 0.31 12.66
N ALA A 562 -5.31 -0.65 13.41
CA ALA A 562 -4.85 -0.98 14.76
C ALA A 562 -3.41 -1.54 14.83
N GLN A 563 -2.90 -2.22 13.80
CA GLN A 563 -1.56 -2.84 13.84
C GLN A 563 -0.39 -1.86 13.68
N TYR A 564 -0.64 -0.64 13.18
CA TYR A 564 0.41 0.37 12.94
C TYR A 564 0.50 1.42 14.06
N ASN A 565 -0.45 1.37 15.01
CA ASN A 565 -0.52 2.26 16.15
C ASN A 565 0.52 1.84 17.19
N PRO A 566 1.40 2.76 17.64
CA PRO A 566 2.34 2.48 18.72
C PRO A 566 1.69 2.13 20.06
N ASN A 567 0.39 2.41 20.22
CA ASN A 567 -0.35 2.25 21.47
C ASN A 567 0.18 3.15 22.62
N THR A 568 0.93 4.20 22.30
CA THR A 568 1.38 5.20 23.29
C THR A 568 0.20 6.02 23.82
N GLN A 569 0.32 6.50 25.06
CA GLN A 569 -0.62 7.51 25.55
C GLN A 569 -0.61 8.75 24.65
N ALA A 570 -1.78 9.34 24.46
CA ALA A 570 -1.95 10.54 23.65
C ALA A 570 -0.97 11.65 24.09
N GLY A 571 -0.30 12.28 23.13
CA GLY A 571 0.72 13.29 23.38
C GLY A 571 2.11 12.74 23.71
N ARG A 572 2.35 11.42 23.57
CA ARG A 572 3.68 10.82 23.67
C ARG A 572 4.07 10.14 22.36
N THR A 573 5.12 10.64 21.72
CA THR A 573 5.42 10.37 20.28
C THR A 573 6.76 9.70 20.01
N SER A 574 7.48 9.31 21.07
CA SER A 574 8.78 8.66 20.99
C SER A 574 8.88 7.51 21.99
N ILE A 575 9.56 6.43 21.60
CA ILE A 575 10.02 5.37 22.50
C ILE A 575 11.53 5.48 22.70
N VAL A 576 12.04 4.92 23.80
CA VAL A 576 13.49 4.83 24.07
C VAL A 576 13.93 3.37 24.10
N HIS A 577 15.08 3.06 23.51
CA HIS A 577 15.70 1.76 23.69
C HIS A 577 16.64 1.79 24.90
N LEU A 578 16.21 1.25 26.03
CA LEU A 578 17.05 1.09 27.22
C LEU A 578 17.86 -0.21 27.09
N PHE A 579 18.90 -0.15 26.25
CA PHE A 579 19.65 -1.32 25.81
C PHE A 579 20.43 -1.95 26.96
N GLU A 580 20.18 -3.24 27.22
CA GLU A 580 20.78 -4.06 28.29
C GLU A 580 20.43 -3.69 29.74
N TRP A 581 19.47 -2.79 29.95
CA TRP A 581 19.07 -2.41 31.31
C TRP A 581 18.41 -3.58 32.06
N ARG A 582 18.53 -3.57 33.39
CA ARG A 582 17.81 -4.50 34.27
C ARG A 582 16.35 -4.09 34.42
N TRP A 583 15.44 -5.04 34.60
CA TRP A 583 14.00 -4.77 34.70
C TRP A 583 13.65 -3.85 35.88
N ALA A 584 14.31 -4.04 37.02
CA ALA A 584 14.16 -3.17 38.19
C ALA A 584 14.56 -1.70 37.89
N ASP A 585 15.62 -1.48 37.10
CA ASP A 585 16.08 -0.15 36.74
C ASP A 585 15.12 0.53 35.76
N ILE A 586 14.59 -0.22 34.78
CA ILE A 586 13.58 0.28 33.84
C ILE A 586 12.29 0.67 34.59
N ALA A 587 11.86 -0.13 35.55
CA ALA A 587 10.66 0.16 36.35
C ALA A 587 10.80 1.51 37.10
N LEU A 588 11.94 1.72 37.75
CA LEU A 588 12.27 2.99 38.41
C LEU A 588 12.37 4.14 37.41
N GLU A 589 12.96 3.90 36.24
CA GLU A 589 13.13 4.91 35.19
C GLU A 589 11.79 5.36 34.60
N CYS A 590 10.85 4.44 34.40
CA CYS A 590 9.48 4.73 33.99
C CYS A 590 8.81 5.74 34.91
N GLU A 591 8.88 5.50 36.22
CA GLU A 591 8.22 6.32 37.25
C GLU A 591 8.94 7.65 37.46
N ARG A 592 10.27 7.62 37.63
CA ARG A 592 11.03 8.80 38.04
C ARG A 592 11.36 9.75 36.90
N TYR A 593 11.34 9.29 35.65
CA TYR A 593 11.88 10.05 34.52
C TYR A 593 11.07 9.97 33.24
N LEU A 594 10.80 8.77 32.71
CA LEU A 594 10.18 8.63 31.38
C LEU A 594 8.77 9.20 31.34
N ALA A 595 7.94 8.86 32.33
CA ALA A 595 6.57 9.38 32.40
C ALA A 595 6.56 10.92 32.63
N PRO A 596 7.29 11.50 33.60
CA PRO A 596 7.35 12.96 33.79
C PRO A 596 7.84 13.74 32.56
N ASN A 597 8.70 13.12 31.72
CA ASN A 597 9.27 13.77 30.53
C ASN A 597 8.57 13.38 29.22
N GLY A 598 7.43 12.66 29.29
CA GLY A 598 6.57 12.42 28.13
C GLY A 598 7.08 11.37 27.14
N PHE A 599 7.92 10.43 27.57
CA PHE A 599 8.28 9.27 26.73
C PHE A 599 7.10 8.30 26.64
N GLY A 600 6.81 7.82 25.43
CA GLY A 600 5.67 6.94 25.16
C GLY A 600 5.90 5.49 25.59
N GLY A 601 7.16 5.04 25.58
CA GLY A 601 7.48 3.68 25.99
C GLY A 601 8.95 3.31 25.83
N VAL A 602 9.25 2.04 26.11
CA VAL A 602 10.60 1.47 26.18
C VAL A 602 10.70 0.25 25.30
N GLN A 603 11.65 0.23 24.36
CA GLN A 603 12.16 -1.01 23.80
C GLN A 603 13.18 -1.60 24.76
N ILE A 604 12.93 -2.83 25.20
CA ILE A 604 13.85 -3.60 26.04
C ILE A 604 14.70 -4.56 25.20
N SER A 605 15.83 -5.04 25.74
CA SER A 605 16.57 -6.17 25.15
C SER A 605 15.80 -7.50 25.28
N PRO A 606 16.15 -8.56 24.53
CA PRO A 606 15.38 -9.81 24.50
C PRO A 606 15.16 -10.42 25.90
N PRO A 607 13.91 -10.62 26.36
CA PRO A 607 13.63 -11.04 27.72
C PRO A 607 13.66 -12.56 27.92
N ASN A 608 13.71 -13.33 26.83
CA ASN A 608 13.79 -14.79 26.88
C ASN A 608 15.21 -15.28 27.17
N GLU A 609 15.30 -16.48 27.75
CA GLU A 609 16.56 -17.15 28.08
C GLU A 609 17.46 -17.32 26.85
N ASN A 610 18.70 -16.90 27.01
CA ASN A 610 19.75 -16.98 25.99
C ASN A 610 20.97 -17.78 26.49
N ILE A 611 21.83 -18.18 25.55
CA ILE A 611 23.12 -18.83 25.83
C ILE A 611 24.07 -17.90 26.60
N VAL A 612 24.87 -18.46 27.51
CA VAL A 612 25.93 -17.75 28.23
C VAL A 612 27.25 -17.98 27.52
N ILE A 613 27.87 -16.90 27.02
CA ILE A 613 29.13 -16.97 26.28
C ILE A 613 30.26 -16.48 27.17
N THR A 614 31.28 -17.31 27.33
CA THR A 614 32.46 -17.01 28.18
C THR A 614 33.69 -16.60 27.36
N ASN A 615 33.67 -16.82 26.04
CA ASN A 615 34.70 -16.35 25.13
C ASN A 615 34.10 -15.80 23.81
N PRO A 616 34.10 -14.48 23.59
CA PRO A 616 34.48 -13.45 24.56
C PRO A 616 33.53 -13.43 25.78
N ASN A 617 33.94 -12.83 26.90
CA ASN A 617 33.17 -12.92 28.15
C ASN A 617 31.92 -12.01 28.12
N ARG A 618 30.73 -12.62 28.16
CA ARG A 618 29.41 -11.99 28.28
C ARG A 618 29.14 -10.88 27.25
N PRO A 619 29.31 -11.13 25.94
CA PRO A 619 29.11 -10.11 24.92
C PRO A 619 27.66 -9.61 24.88
N TRP A 620 27.41 -8.48 24.23
CA TRP A 620 26.03 -7.98 24.11
C TRP A 620 25.17 -8.93 23.24
N TRP A 621 25.75 -9.43 22.14
CA TRP A 621 25.07 -10.27 21.16
C TRP A 621 24.73 -11.68 21.67
N GLU A 622 25.19 -12.09 22.87
CA GLU A 622 24.75 -13.37 23.47
C GLU A 622 23.23 -13.44 23.67
N ARG A 623 22.55 -12.28 23.79
CA ARG A 623 21.09 -12.20 23.95
C ARG A 623 20.30 -12.50 22.67
N TYR A 624 20.95 -12.39 21.52
CA TYR A 624 20.39 -12.74 20.22
C TYR A 624 20.67 -14.21 19.87
N GLN A 625 20.82 -15.05 20.90
CA GLN A 625 21.02 -16.49 20.76
C GLN A 625 20.12 -17.24 21.75
N PRO A 626 18.82 -17.37 21.43
CA PRO A 626 17.84 -18.01 22.31
C PRO A 626 18.20 -19.45 22.65
N VAL A 627 17.90 -19.84 23.89
CA VAL A 627 17.93 -21.24 24.35
C VAL A 627 16.51 -21.71 24.71
N SER A 628 15.71 -20.82 25.28
CA SER A 628 14.28 -21.09 25.52
C SER A 628 13.46 -19.80 25.53
N TYR A 629 12.15 -19.92 25.69
CA TYR A 629 11.23 -18.79 25.86
C TYR A 629 10.96 -18.42 27.33
N LYS A 630 11.74 -18.94 28.29
CA LYS A 630 11.63 -18.55 29.72
C LYS A 630 12.08 -17.10 29.93
N LEU A 631 11.37 -16.35 30.76
CA LEU A 631 11.70 -14.94 31.06
C LEU A 631 12.78 -14.85 32.16
N CYS A 632 14.03 -15.08 31.77
CA CYS A 632 15.14 -15.28 32.71
C CYS A 632 16.47 -14.96 32.03
N THR A 633 17.01 -13.77 32.29
CA THR A 633 18.24 -13.27 31.66
C THR A 633 19.09 -12.46 32.63
N ARG A 634 20.21 -11.92 32.16
CA ARG A 634 21.02 -10.96 32.95
C ARG A 634 20.28 -9.67 33.34
N SER A 635 19.15 -9.36 32.71
CA SER A 635 18.30 -8.23 33.10
C SER A 635 17.39 -8.52 34.30
N GLY A 636 17.18 -9.79 34.65
CA GLY A 636 16.31 -10.21 35.75
C GLY A 636 15.48 -11.45 35.44
N ASN A 637 14.70 -11.86 36.43
CA ASN A 637 13.75 -12.98 36.34
C ASN A 637 12.33 -12.51 35.94
N GLU A 638 11.42 -13.47 35.81
CA GLU A 638 10.05 -13.21 35.38
C GLU A 638 9.27 -12.29 36.32
N ASN A 639 9.43 -12.42 37.64
CA ASN A 639 8.73 -11.57 38.60
C ASN A 639 9.15 -10.11 38.44
N GLU A 640 10.45 -9.87 38.26
CA GLU A 640 11.00 -8.54 38.01
C GLU A 640 10.53 -7.99 36.64
N PHE A 641 10.40 -8.84 35.63
CA PHE A 641 9.83 -8.46 34.34
C PHE A 641 8.35 -8.04 34.47
N ARG A 642 7.54 -8.82 35.18
CA ARG A 642 6.12 -8.49 35.44
C ARG A 642 5.95 -7.23 36.27
N ASP A 643 6.81 -7.01 37.27
CA ASP A 643 6.84 -5.80 38.09
C ASP A 643 7.13 -4.57 37.21
N MET A 644 8.18 -4.65 36.39
CA MET A 644 8.54 -3.59 35.44
C MET A 644 7.38 -3.24 34.49
N VAL A 645 6.79 -4.24 33.82
CA VAL A 645 5.67 -4.01 32.90
C VAL A 645 4.49 -3.35 33.62
N THR A 646 4.15 -3.85 34.81
CA THR A 646 3.05 -3.32 35.63
C THR A 646 3.28 -1.86 36.01
N ARG A 647 4.45 -1.55 36.57
CA ARG A 647 4.80 -0.21 37.05
C ARG A 647 4.88 0.80 35.90
N CYS A 648 5.53 0.42 34.79
CA CYS A 648 5.61 1.27 33.60
C CYS A 648 4.22 1.56 33.01
N ASN A 649 3.36 0.53 32.85
CA ASN A 649 2.00 0.74 32.34
C ASN A 649 1.16 1.64 33.27
N ASN A 650 1.31 1.51 34.60
CA ASN A 650 0.60 2.35 35.57
C ASN A 650 0.95 3.85 35.45
N VAL A 651 2.13 4.18 34.94
CA VAL A 651 2.56 5.58 34.68
C VAL A 651 2.46 5.97 33.20
N GLY A 652 1.83 5.12 32.38
CA GLY A 652 1.56 5.39 30.97
C GLY A 652 2.75 5.23 30.03
N VAL A 653 3.79 4.53 30.46
CA VAL A 653 4.98 4.21 29.65
C VAL A 653 4.87 2.74 29.26
N HIS A 654 4.74 2.45 27.98
CA HIS A 654 4.51 1.08 27.53
C HIS A 654 5.80 0.34 27.20
N ILE A 655 5.75 -0.99 27.28
CA ILE A 655 6.91 -1.87 27.02
C ILE A 655 6.78 -2.53 25.65
N TYR A 656 7.85 -2.46 24.85
CA TYR A 656 7.99 -3.13 23.57
C TYR A 656 9.12 -4.14 23.66
N VAL A 657 8.80 -5.41 23.41
CA VAL A 657 9.75 -6.51 23.56
C VAL A 657 10.57 -6.71 22.30
N ASP A 658 11.87 -6.92 22.46
CA ASP A 658 12.69 -7.44 21.38
C ASP A 658 12.52 -8.96 21.24
N ALA A 659 11.87 -9.39 20.16
CA ALA A 659 11.46 -10.78 19.93
C ALA A 659 12.40 -11.44 18.92
N VAL A 660 13.33 -12.26 19.45
CA VAL A 660 14.25 -13.08 18.67
C VAL A 660 13.57 -14.40 18.33
N VAL A 661 12.92 -14.44 17.17
CA VAL A 661 12.03 -15.54 16.75
C VAL A 661 12.41 -16.15 15.40
N ASN A 662 13.47 -15.64 14.76
CA ASN A 662 14.03 -16.21 13.54
C ASN A 662 14.83 -17.51 13.82
N HIS A 663 15.61 -17.52 14.88
CA HIS A 663 16.63 -18.53 15.14
C HIS A 663 16.74 -18.88 16.63
N MET A 664 17.50 -19.94 16.92
CA MET A 664 18.02 -20.27 18.24
C MET A 664 19.53 -19.97 18.30
N CYS A 665 20.23 -20.41 19.35
CA CYS A 665 21.69 -20.19 19.46
C CYS A 665 22.49 -20.74 18.27
N GLY A 666 23.74 -20.28 18.13
CA GLY A 666 24.64 -20.73 17.08
C GLY A 666 24.80 -22.25 17.03
N ALA A 667 24.91 -22.81 15.83
CA ALA A 667 25.12 -24.24 15.59
C ALA A 667 26.39 -24.79 16.26
N VAL A 668 27.36 -23.91 16.55
CA VAL A 668 28.60 -24.20 17.28
C VAL A 668 28.52 -23.90 18.78
N GLY A 669 27.33 -23.60 19.31
CA GLY A 669 27.10 -23.28 20.72
C GLY A 669 27.31 -24.43 21.71
N GLY A 670 27.58 -25.64 21.20
CA GLY A 670 27.82 -26.85 21.98
C GLY A 670 26.55 -27.44 22.61
N SER A 671 26.74 -28.20 23.69
CA SER A 671 25.65 -28.78 24.47
C SER A 671 25.92 -28.61 25.95
N GLY A 672 24.88 -28.34 26.74
CA GLY A 672 25.01 -28.16 28.18
C GLY A 672 23.91 -27.28 28.75
N THR A 673 24.17 -26.76 29.94
CA THR A 673 23.28 -25.86 30.69
C THR A 673 23.90 -24.47 30.86
N HIS A 674 24.85 -24.10 29.99
CA HIS A 674 25.43 -22.75 29.94
C HIS A 674 24.45 -21.77 29.27
N SER A 675 23.32 -21.60 29.91
CA SER A 675 22.21 -20.74 29.54
C SER A 675 21.83 -19.89 30.75
N THR A 676 21.22 -18.75 30.50
CA THR A 676 20.95 -17.74 31.55
C THR A 676 19.97 -18.23 32.63
N CYS A 677 19.20 -19.29 32.37
CA CYS A 677 18.32 -19.93 33.35
C CYS A 677 18.65 -21.41 33.60
N GLY A 678 19.82 -21.87 33.13
CA GLY A 678 20.27 -23.25 33.32
C GLY A 678 19.49 -24.30 32.54
N SER A 679 18.64 -23.92 31.58
CA SER A 679 18.01 -24.90 30.68
C SER A 679 19.06 -25.65 29.87
N TYR A 680 18.90 -26.98 29.79
CA TYR A 680 19.72 -27.80 28.90
C TYR A 680 19.37 -27.52 27.44
N PHE A 681 20.39 -27.52 26.58
CA PHE A 681 20.26 -27.56 25.13
C PHE A 681 21.43 -28.31 24.49
N ASN A 682 21.25 -28.73 23.25
CA ASN A 682 22.29 -29.29 22.40
C ASN A 682 22.15 -28.74 20.98
N ALA A 683 22.95 -27.74 20.65
CA ALA A 683 22.92 -27.10 19.33
C ALA A 683 23.33 -28.08 18.21
N GLY A 684 24.28 -28.98 18.48
CA GLY A 684 24.73 -29.98 17.51
C GLY A 684 23.63 -30.95 17.08
N ASN A 685 22.75 -31.33 18.00
CA ASN A 685 21.60 -32.19 17.72
C ASN A 685 20.29 -31.43 17.49
N ARG A 686 20.31 -30.09 17.50
CA ARG A 686 19.14 -29.22 17.39
C ARG A 686 18.08 -29.53 18.44
N ASP A 687 18.53 -29.83 19.65
CA ASP A 687 17.66 -30.24 20.75
C ASP A 687 17.57 -29.12 21.79
N PHE A 688 16.37 -28.55 21.92
CA PHE A 688 16.06 -27.44 22.84
C PHE A 688 14.84 -27.82 23.68
N PRO A 689 14.98 -28.76 24.63
CA PRO A 689 13.85 -29.39 25.33
C PRO A 689 13.01 -28.42 26.17
N ALA A 690 13.56 -27.25 26.53
CA ALA A 690 12.82 -26.22 27.24
C ALA A 690 11.75 -25.51 26.37
N VAL A 691 11.76 -25.68 25.04
CA VAL A 691 10.73 -25.14 24.13
C VAL A 691 9.63 -26.13 23.75
N PRO A 692 9.80 -27.46 23.82
CA PRO A 692 10.76 -28.40 23.19
C PRO A 692 10.86 -28.33 21.65
N TYR A 693 11.98 -27.82 21.11
CA TYR A 693 12.32 -27.99 19.69
C TYR A 693 13.30 -29.13 19.47
N SER A 694 13.18 -29.77 18.31
CA SER A 694 14.04 -30.86 17.82
C SER A 694 14.61 -30.52 16.44
N GLY A 695 15.46 -31.38 15.87
CA GLY A 695 15.98 -31.21 14.52
C GLY A 695 14.93 -31.06 13.42
N TRP A 696 13.68 -31.47 13.65
CA TRP A 696 12.57 -31.26 12.70
C TRP A 696 12.11 -29.81 12.62
N ASP A 697 12.49 -28.97 13.57
CA ASP A 697 11.97 -27.61 13.76
C ASP A 697 12.91 -26.54 13.22
N PHE A 698 13.94 -26.96 12.49
CA PHE A 698 14.98 -26.12 11.89
C PHE A 698 15.08 -26.33 10.38
N ASN A 699 15.56 -25.30 9.68
CA ASN A 699 15.70 -25.29 8.23
C ASN A 699 16.95 -26.01 7.70
N ASP A 700 17.62 -26.83 8.51
CA ASP A 700 18.85 -27.56 8.11
C ASP A 700 18.68 -28.36 6.81
N GLY A 701 17.50 -28.95 6.58
CA GLY A 701 17.17 -29.68 5.33
C GLY A 701 16.57 -28.83 4.20
N LYS A 702 16.22 -27.57 4.48
CA LYS A 702 15.63 -26.62 3.53
C LYS A 702 16.70 -25.74 2.88
N CYS A 703 17.70 -25.35 3.66
CA CYS A 703 18.86 -24.62 3.18
C CYS A 703 19.61 -25.42 2.10
N ARG A 704 20.00 -24.75 1.01
CA ARG A 704 20.67 -25.38 -0.14
C ARG A 704 22.15 -24.98 -0.29
N THR A 705 22.67 -24.17 0.62
CA THR A 705 24.08 -23.74 0.59
C THR A 705 24.99 -24.85 1.13
N GLY A 706 26.25 -24.87 0.67
CA GLY A 706 27.19 -25.93 1.07
C GLY A 706 27.59 -25.86 2.54
N THR A 707 27.59 -24.65 3.12
CA THR A 707 27.89 -24.41 4.53
C THR A 707 26.67 -24.55 5.45
N GLY A 708 25.45 -24.45 4.89
CA GLY A 708 24.22 -24.29 5.65
C GLY A 708 23.98 -22.86 6.14
N ASP A 709 24.91 -21.94 5.86
CA ASP A 709 24.82 -20.52 6.20
C ASP A 709 24.45 -19.68 4.96
N ILE A 710 24.05 -18.42 5.18
CA ILE A 710 23.84 -17.44 4.11
C ILE A 710 25.19 -17.08 3.48
N GLU A 711 25.36 -17.35 2.20
CA GLU A 711 26.59 -17.10 1.42
C GLU A 711 26.44 -15.94 0.42
N ASN A 712 25.22 -15.67 -0.03
CA ASN A 712 24.87 -14.68 -1.04
C ASN A 712 23.52 -14.01 -0.71
N TYR A 713 23.59 -12.74 -0.30
CA TYR A 713 22.42 -11.91 0.01
C TYR A 713 21.58 -11.52 -1.22
N GLY A 714 22.08 -11.79 -2.44
CA GLY A 714 21.33 -11.65 -3.69
C GLY A 714 20.37 -12.80 -3.99
N ASP A 715 20.42 -13.89 -3.22
CA ASP A 715 19.50 -15.01 -3.33
C ASP A 715 18.49 -14.99 -2.17
N VAL A 716 17.25 -14.68 -2.53
CA VAL A 716 16.14 -14.51 -1.59
C VAL A 716 15.84 -15.75 -0.77
N TYR A 717 16.13 -16.96 -1.27
CA TYR A 717 15.81 -18.20 -0.57
C TYR A 717 16.81 -18.47 0.54
N GLN A 718 18.11 -18.40 0.25
CA GLN A 718 19.11 -18.62 1.29
C GLN A 718 19.02 -17.56 2.40
N VAL A 719 18.69 -16.30 2.09
CA VAL A 719 18.56 -15.28 3.14
C VAL A 719 17.46 -15.61 4.17
N ARG A 720 16.43 -16.41 3.80
CA ARG A 720 15.34 -16.79 4.70
C ARG A 720 15.31 -18.26 5.15
N ASP A 721 16.03 -19.13 4.46
CA ASP A 721 16.00 -20.57 4.72
C ASP A 721 17.36 -21.10 5.22
N CYS A 722 18.40 -20.27 5.27
CA CYS A 722 19.73 -20.63 5.76
C CYS A 722 20.14 -19.84 7.00
N ARG A 723 21.11 -20.37 7.73
CA ARG A 723 21.54 -19.79 9.00
C ARG A 723 22.20 -18.42 8.81
N LEU A 724 21.70 -17.42 9.53
CA LEU A 724 22.35 -16.12 9.67
C LEU A 724 23.56 -16.26 10.59
N VAL A 725 24.78 -16.17 10.03
CA VAL A 725 26.05 -16.31 10.79
C VAL A 725 26.07 -17.53 11.73
N SER A 726 25.66 -18.68 11.19
CA SER A 726 25.57 -19.97 11.88
C SER A 726 24.50 -20.08 12.98
N LEU A 727 23.60 -19.11 13.13
CA LEU A 727 22.45 -19.20 14.04
C LEU A 727 21.44 -20.24 13.55
N LEU A 728 21.03 -21.18 14.42
CA LEU A 728 20.14 -22.27 14.04
C LEU A 728 18.76 -21.73 13.62
N ASP A 729 18.49 -21.80 12.32
CA ASP A 729 17.35 -21.15 11.69
C ASP A 729 16.07 -21.97 11.83
N LEU A 730 15.02 -21.36 12.40
CA LEU A 730 13.77 -22.06 12.71
C LEU A 730 12.94 -22.28 11.44
N ALA A 731 12.33 -23.46 11.33
CA ALA A 731 11.40 -23.80 10.24
C ALA A 731 10.03 -23.12 10.44
N LEU A 732 10.01 -21.80 10.26
CA LEU A 732 8.84 -20.96 10.52
C LEU A 732 7.67 -21.22 9.56
N GLU A 733 7.82 -22.01 8.50
CA GLU A 733 6.68 -22.48 7.72
C GLU A 733 5.82 -23.51 8.50
N LYS A 734 6.39 -24.18 9.51
CA LYS A 734 5.70 -25.21 10.29
C LYS A 734 4.79 -24.58 11.34
N ASP A 735 3.53 -25.04 11.37
CA ASP A 735 2.56 -24.55 12.34
C ASP A 735 2.97 -24.78 13.81
N TYR A 736 3.69 -25.87 14.10
CA TYR A 736 4.22 -26.15 15.44
C TYR A 736 5.15 -25.03 15.92
N VAL A 737 6.13 -24.65 15.08
CA VAL A 737 7.09 -23.58 15.38
C VAL A 737 6.38 -22.23 15.51
N ARG A 738 5.49 -21.89 14.57
CA ARG A 738 4.68 -20.66 14.64
C ARG A 738 3.83 -20.59 15.91
N SER A 739 3.26 -21.72 16.33
CA SER A 739 2.43 -21.78 17.53
C SER A 739 3.25 -21.64 18.80
N LYS A 740 4.48 -22.15 18.84
CA LYS A 740 5.42 -21.95 19.96
C LYS A 740 5.91 -20.51 20.08
N VAL A 741 6.22 -19.87 18.95
CA VAL A 741 6.49 -18.42 18.89
C VAL A 741 5.29 -17.62 19.39
N ALA A 742 4.08 -17.93 18.89
CA ALA A 742 2.86 -17.24 19.30
C ALA A 742 2.52 -17.48 20.78
N GLU A 743 2.78 -18.67 21.34
CA GLU A 743 2.61 -18.98 22.76
C GLU A 743 3.48 -18.04 23.63
N TYR A 744 4.76 -17.93 23.30
CA TYR A 744 5.69 -17.01 23.95
C TYR A 744 5.23 -15.55 23.88
N MET A 745 4.89 -15.08 22.68
CA MET A 745 4.47 -13.68 22.49
C MET A 745 3.12 -13.38 23.16
N ASN A 746 2.17 -14.32 23.13
CA ASN A 746 0.89 -14.19 23.83
C ASN A 746 1.06 -14.15 25.34
N TYR A 747 2.01 -14.88 25.89
CA TYR A 747 2.34 -14.81 27.31
C TYR A 747 2.82 -13.41 27.72
N LEU A 748 3.65 -12.79 26.88
CA LEU A 748 4.10 -11.41 27.08
C LEU A 748 2.94 -10.40 26.93
N ILE A 749 2.04 -10.60 25.96
CA ILE A 749 0.83 -9.79 25.81
C ILE A 749 -0.05 -9.88 27.06
N ASP A 750 -0.24 -11.09 27.60
CA ASP A 750 -1.01 -11.31 28.82
C ASP A 750 -0.35 -10.61 30.03
N ILE A 751 0.98 -10.53 30.09
CA ILE A 751 1.71 -9.76 31.10
C ILE A 751 1.43 -8.26 30.97
N GLY A 752 1.23 -7.74 29.76
CA GLY A 752 0.86 -6.35 29.49
C GLY A 752 1.80 -5.58 28.57
N VAL A 753 2.66 -6.25 27.80
CA VAL A 753 3.49 -5.54 26.80
C VAL A 753 2.62 -4.97 25.68
N ALA A 754 3.04 -3.87 25.06
CA ALA A 754 2.26 -3.15 24.05
C ALA A 754 2.63 -3.48 22.60
N GLY A 755 3.71 -4.22 22.38
CA GLY A 755 4.19 -4.55 21.04
C GLY A 755 5.56 -5.21 21.03
N PHE A 756 6.06 -5.45 19.81
CA PHE A 756 7.25 -6.23 19.54
C PHE A 756 8.13 -5.60 18.44
N ARG A 757 9.44 -5.55 18.69
CA ARG A 757 10.45 -5.56 17.63
C ARG A 757 10.59 -7.00 17.16
N ILE A 758 10.38 -7.25 15.87
CA ILE A 758 10.68 -8.56 15.29
C ILE A 758 12.13 -8.52 14.79
N ASP A 759 13.01 -9.16 15.54
CA ASP A 759 14.45 -9.26 15.23
C ASP A 759 14.69 -10.07 13.96
N ALA A 760 15.72 -9.70 13.18
CA ALA A 760 16.13 -10.40 11.97
C ALA A 760 14.98 -10.64 10.97
N ALA A 761 13.97 -9.77 10.93
CA ALA A 761 12.77 -9.98 10.09
C ALA A 761 13.10 -10.13 8.60
N LYS A 762 14.19 -9.50 8.10
CA LYS A 762 14.72 -9.72 6.75
C LYS A 762 14.92 -11.21 6.41
N HIS A 763 15.27 -12.00 7.41
CA HIS A 763 15.61 -13.42 7.35
C HIS A 763 14.42 -14.35 7.61
N MET A 764 13.21 -13.81 7.77
CA MET A 764 12.00 -14.59 7.84
C MET A 764 11.13 -14.28 6.63
N TRP A 765 10.36 -15.24 6.12
CA TRP A 765 9.40 -14.93 5.07
C TRP A 765 8.31 -14.00 5.62
N PRO A 766 7.88 -12.95 4.88
CA PRO A 766 6.80 -12.08 5.34
C PRO A 766 5.51 -12.83 5.68
N GLY A 767 5.21 -13.91 4.94
CA GLY A 767 4.08 -14.79 5.19
C GLY A 767 4.20 -15.61 6.47
N ASP A 768 5.41 -16.03 6.85
CA ASP A 768 5.65 -16.77 8.09
C ASP A 768 5.49 -15.86 9.31
N ILE A 769 6.01 -14.63 9.22
CA ILE A 769 5.78 -13.59 10.22
C ILE A 769 4.29 -13.35 10.40
N ARG A 770 3.57 -13.10 9.30
CA ARG A 770 2.11 -12.91 9.32
C ARG A 770 1.39 -14.06 10.02
N ALA A 771 1.76 -15.29 9.72
CA ALA A 771 1.08 -16.47 10.23
C ALA A 771 1.19 -16.62 11.76
N PHE A 772 2.33 -16.26 12.39
CA PHE A 772 2.39 -16.23 13.86
C PHE A 772 1.79 -14.95 14.45
N LEU A 773 1.85 -13.81 13.75
CA LEU A 773 1.20 -12.57 14.18
C LEU A 773 -0.33 -12.71 14.22
N ASP A 774 -0.92 -13.43 13.27
CA ASP A 774 -2.37 -13.70 13.21
C ASP A 774 -2.86 -14.58 14.38
N LYS A 775 -1.94 -15.29 15.06
CA LYS A 775 -2.22 -16.07 16.29
C LYS A 775 -2.11 -15.22 17.57
N LEU A 776 -1.73 -13.95 17.46
CA LEU A 776 -1.58 -13.09 18.64
C LEU A 776 -2.91 -12.59 19.17
N LYS A 777 -3.00 -12.54 20.50
CA LYS A 777 -4.09 -11.91 21.24
C LYS A 777 -4.06 -10.40 21.01
N ASN A 778 -5.20 -9.77 21.26
CA ASN A 778 -5.23 -8.33 21.52
C ASN A 778 -4.55 -8.03 22.87
N LEU A 779 -4.13 -6.78 23.05
CA LEU A 779 -3.45 -6.31 24.26
C LEU A 779 -4.31 -6.45 25.52
N ASN A 780 -3.62 -6.57 26.67
CA ASN A 780 -4.25 -6.76 27.97
C ASN A 780 -5.21 -5.61 28.32
N THR A 781 -6.49 -5.93 28.50
CA THR A 781 -7.57 -4.96 28.74
C THR A 781 -7.49 -4.23 30.08
N LYS A 782 -6.55 -4.60 30.96
CA LYS A 782 -6.24 -3.84 32.19
C LYS A 782 -5.67 -2.46 31.90
N TRP A 783 -4.87 -2.33 30.83
CA TRP A 783 -4.19 -1.08 30.48
C TRP A 783 -4.55 -0.55 29.08
N PHE A 784 -5.09 -1.41 28.21
CA PHE A 784 -5.45 -1.07 26.84
C PHE A 784 -6.94 -1.25 26.59
N SER A 785 -7.47 -0.55 25.58
CA SER A 785 -8.86 -0.73 25.18
C SER A 785 -9.09 -2.13 24.57
N ALA A 786 -10.30 -2.66 24.70
CA ALA A 786 -10.67 -3.91 24.06
C ALA A 786 -10.48 -3.82 22.53
N GLY A 787 -9.86 -4.85 21.94
CA GLY A 787 -9.59 -4.88 20.50
C GLY A 787 -8.26 -4.24 20.07
N THR A 788 -7.49 -3.62 20.98
CA THR A 788 -6.18 -3.05 20.64
C THR A 788 -5.19 -4.14 20.26
N LYS A 789 -4.56 -4.06 19.09
CA LYS A 789 -3.53 -5.00 18.62
C LYS A 789 -2.14 -4.58 19.08
N PRO A 790 -1.20 -5.53 19.28
CA PRO A 790 0.20 -5.20 19.58
C PRO A 790 0.83 -4.38 18.45
N PHE A 791 1.66 -3.41 18.82
CA PHE A 791 2.46 -2.63 17.86
C PHE A 791 3.59 -3.49 17.31
N ILE A 792 3.64 -3.69 15.99
CA ILE A 792 4.68 -4.49 15.35
C ILE A 792 5.62 -3.59 14.56
N TYR A 793 6.92 -3.72 14.79
CA TYR A 793 7.95 -3.14 13.95
C TYR A 793 9.06 -4.14 13.66
N GLN A 794 9.37 -4.31 12.38
CA GLN A 794 10.18 -5.40 11.88
C GLN A 794 11.56 -4.89 11.52
N GLU A 795 12.60 -5.59 11.97
CA GLU A 795 13.95 -5.29 11.55
C GLU A 795 14.20 -5.79 10.13
N VAL A 796 14.14 -4.87 9.18
CA VAL A 796 14.45 -5.15 7.77
C VAL A 796 15.53 -4.18 7.34
N ILE A 797 16.76 -4.68 7.22
CA ILE A 797 17.88 -3.90 6.70
C ILE A 797 17.77 -3.84 5.17
N ASP A 798 17.20 -2.74 4.67
CA ASP A 798 17.09 -2.41 3.24
C ASP A 798 17.73 -1.05 2.99
N LEU A 799 18.97 -1.04 2.47
CA LEU A 799 19.67 0.18 2.04
C LEU A 799 19.47 0.47 0.53
N GLY A 800 18.70 -0.35 -0.19
CA GLY A 800 18.66 -0.40 -1.66
C GLY A 800 19.64 -1.44 -2.24
N GLY A 801 19.45 -1.79 -3.52
CA GLY A 801 20.36 -2.71 -4.25
C GLY A 801 20.24 -4.21 -3.94
N GLU A 802 19.51 -4.60 -2.90
CA GLU A 802 19.23 -6.01 -2.57
C GLU A 802 17.86 -6.47 -3.09
N PRO A 803 17.63 -7.77 -3.35
CA PRO A 803 16.32 -8.26 -3.83
C PRO A 803 15.21 -8.21 -2.77
N ILE A 804 15.58 -8.16 -1.49
CA ILE A 804 14.65 -8.09 -0.36
C ILE A 804 14.37 -6.63 -0.03
N LYS A 805 13.10 -6.24 0.07
CA LYS A 805 12.70 -4.85 0.30
C LYS A 805 11.96 -4.70 1.63
N GLY A 806 12.11 -3.53 2.26
CA GLY A 806 11.30 -3.17 3.43
C GLY A 806 9.79 -3.22 3.14
N SER A 807 9.40 -2.91 1.90
CA SER A 807 8.00 -2.94 1.45
C SER A 807 7.35 -4.32 1.52
N ASP A 808 8.13 -5.40 1.45
CA ASP A 808 7.64 -6.78 1.49
C ASP A 808 6.97 -7.10 2.85
N TYR A 809 7.28 -6.30 3.87
CA TYR A 809 6.88 -6.52 5.27
C TYR A 809 5.79 -5.55 5.75
N PHE A 810 5.32 -4.61 4.92
CA PHE A 810 4.31 -3.61 5.34
C PHE A 810 2.97 -4.22 5.76
N GLY A 811 2.67 -5.42 5.27
CA GLY A 811 1.48 -6.16 5.67
C GLY A 811 1.47 -6.49 7.17
N ASN A 812 2.63 -6.61 7.82
CA ASN A 812 2.74 -7.17 9.16
C ASN A 812 2.88 -6.10 10.25
N GLY A 813 3.24 -4.87 9.87
CA GLY A 813 3.52 -3.78 10.78
C GLY A 813 4.42 -2.73 10.15
N ARG A 814 5.07 -1.93 11.01
CA ARG A 814 6.12 -1.01 10.58
C ARG A 814 7.42 -1.75 10.26
N VAL A 815 8.36 -1.08 9.62
CA VAL A 815 9.72 -1.54 9.39
C VAL A 815 10.73 -0.51 9.88
N THR A 816 11.91 -0.96 10.29
CA THR A 816 13.05 -0.10 10.64
C THR A 816 13.64 0.55 9.39
N GLU A 817 13.60 1.88 9.29
CA GLU A 817 14.14 2.61 8.14
C GLU A 817 15.63 2.91 8.32
N PHE A 818 16.48 1.93 8.00
CA PHE A 818 17.94 2.06 8.16
C PHE A 818 18.58 3.13 7.27
N LYS A 819 17.96 3.49 6.14
CA LYS A 819 18.46 4.59 5.29
C LYS A 819 18.41 5.92 6.04
N TYR A 820 17.48 6.07 6.99
CA TYR A 820 17.32 7.31 7.77
C TYR A 820 18.60 7.70 8.50
N GLY A 821 19.10 6.80 9.37
CA GLY A 821 20.31 7.05 10.17
C GLY A 821 21.56 7.19 9.30
N ALA A 822 21.70 6.33 8.28
CA ALA A 822 22.83 6.36 7.36
C ALA A 822 22.91 7.69 6.58
N LYS A 823 21.81 8.10 5.94
CA LYS A 823 21.75 9.34 5.17
C LYS A 823 21.84 10.59 6.04
N LEU A 824 21.24 10.58 7.23
CA LEU A 824 21.37 11.71 8.13
C LEU A 824 22.81 11.85 8.64
N GLY A 825 23.48 10.73 8.91
CA GLY A 825 24.89 10.67 9.26
C GLY A 825 25.79 11.28 8.18
N THR A 826 25.62 10.88 6.91
CA THR A 826 26.40 11.45 5.79
C THR A 826 26.18 12.95 5.63
N VAL A 827 24.93 13.41 5.71
CA VAL A 827 24.58 14.83 5.63
C VAL A 827 25.18 15.64 6.77
N ILE A 828 25.01 15.21 8.03
CA ILE A 828 25.49 15.95 9.20
C ILE A 828 27.02 15.95 9.29
N ARG A 829 27.67 14.86 8.84
CA ARG A 829 29.14 14.82 8.73
C ARG A 829 29.67 15.59 7.51
N LYS A 830 28.80 16.12 6.65
CA LYS A 830 29.13 16.83 5.39
C LYS A 830 29.94 15.96 4.42
N TRP A 831 29.69 14.66 4.42
CA TRP A 831 30.41 13.70 3.60
C TRP A 831 29.93 13.76 2.14
N ASN A 832 30.84 13.47 1.20
CA ASN A 832 30.53 13.38 -0.23
C ASN A 832 29.86 14.64 -0.82
N GLY A 833 30.09 15.82 -0.21
CA GLY A 833 29.45 17.07 -0.63
C GLY A 833 27.96 17.20 -0.25
N GLU A 834 27.43 16.28 0.56
CA GLU A 834 26.09 16.40 1.13
C GLU A 834 26.04 17.55 2.15
N LYS A 835 24.87 18.20 2.22
CA LYS A 835 24.65 19.40 3.03
C LYS A 835 23.26 19.42 3.65
N MET A 836 23.09 20.10 4.78
CA MET A 836 21.79 20.16 5.45
C MET A 836 20.69 20.82 4.60
N ALA A 837 21.03 21.73 3.68
CA ALA A 837 20.05 22.31 2.76
C ALA A 837 19.32 21.26 1.89
N TYR A 838 19.92 20.08 1.67
CA TYR A 838 19.26 18.99 0.93
C TYR A 838 18.13 18.32 1.73
N LEU A 839 18.08 18.51 3.05
CA LEU A 839 17.06 17.92 3.93
C LEU A 839 15.66 18.56 3.77
N LYS A 840 15.49 19.50 2.82
CA LYS A 840 14.24 20.21 2.56
C LYS A 840 13.05 19.29 2.24
N ASN A 841 13.31 18.17 1.58
CA ASN A 841 12.33 17.12 1.24
C ASN A 841 12.59 15.80 1.99
N TRP A 842 13.22 15.87 3.17
CA TRP A 842 13.58 14.71 3.99
C TRP A 842 12.38 13.80 4.29
N GLY A 843 12.58 12.48 4.24
CA GLY A 843 11.51 11.48 4.33
C GLY A 843 11.34 10.71 3.03
N GLU A 844 10.10 10.51 2.57
CA GLU A 844 9.78 9.71 1.38
C GLU A 844 10.48 10.23 0.10
N GLY A 845 10.72 11.54 0.00
CA GLY A 845 11.46 12.16 -1.10
C GLY A 845 12.94 11.72 -1.21
N TRP A 846 13.47 11.07 -0.17
CA TRP A 846 14.82 10.46 -0.15
C TRP A 846 14.80 8.96 -0.46
N GLY A 847 13.68 8.41 -0.93
CA GLY A 847 13.52 6.99 -1.22
C GLY A 847 13.39 6.12 0.05
N PHE A 848 12.92 6.74 1.14
CA PHE A 848 12.54 6.04 2.36
C PHE A 848 11.12 5.46 2.21
N VAL A 849 10.78 4.50 3.05
CA VAL A 849 9.43 3.90 3.13
C VAL A 849 8.37 4.95 3.52
N PRO A 850 7.07 4.67 3.33
CA PRO A 850 6.03 5.58 3.80
C PRO A 850 6.15 5.91 5.29
N SER A 851 5.91 7.17 5.65
CA SER A 851 6.07 7.67 7.03
C SER A 851 5.26 6.88 8.07
N ASP A 852 4.07 6.43 7.70
CA ASP A 852 3.18 5.63 8.54
C ASP A 852 3.58 4.14 8.62
N ARG A 853 4.59 3.71 7.85
CA ARG A 853 5.24 2.39 7.92
C ARG A 853 6.65 2.46 8.52
N ALA A 854 7.20 3.64 8.75
CA ALA A 854 8.58 3.81 9.22
C ALA A 854 8.69 3.84 10.76
N LEU A 855 9.64 3.08 11.30
CA LEU A 855 10.27 3.33 12.59
C LEU A 855 11.69 3.86 12.34
N VAL A 856 11.97 5.08 12.81
CA VAL A 856 13.21 5.80 12.54
C VAL A 856 14.06 5.97 13.80
N PHE A 857 15.37 6.02 13.60
CA PHE A 857 16.38 6.25 14.62
C PHE A 857 17.64 6.83 13.96
N VAL A 858 18.46 7.53 14.74
CA VAL A 858 19.79 8.00 14.29
C VAL A 858 20.78 6.84 14.29
N ASP A 859 20.80 6.10 15.39
CA ASP A 859 21.58 4.88 15.61
C ASP A 859 20.73 3.81 16.31
N ASN A 860 21.22 2.58 16.32
CA ASN A 860 20.66 1.48 17.09
C ASN A 860 21.80 0.67 17.75
N HIS A 861 21.44 -0.34 18.53
CA HIS A 861 22.43 -1.15 19.22
C HIS A 861 23.38 -1.91 18.27
N ASP A 862 22.99 -2.27 17.05
CA ASP A 862 23.90 -2.93 16.11
C ASP A 862 24.88 -1.94 15.48
N ASN A 863 24.35 -0.90 14.83
CA ASN A 863 25.14 -0.02 13.98
C ASN A 863 25.93 1.03 14.77
N GLN A 864 25.60 1.32 16.04
CA GLN A 864 26.43 2.20 16.88
C GLN A 864 27.82 1.63 17.21
N ARG A 865 28.00 0.34 16.96
CA ARG A 865 29.23 -0.44 17.19
C ARG A 865 29.70 -1.15 15.92
N GLY A 866 29.19 -0.75 14.75
CA GLY A 866 29.65 -1.24 13.44
C GLY A 866 29.15 -2.63 13.03
N HIS A 867 28.20 -3.23 13.76
CA HIS A 867 27.62 -4.55 13.43
C HIS A 867 26.39 -4.48 12.51
N GLY A 868 25.88 -3.27 12.21
CA GLY A 868 24.68 -3.06 11.39
C GLY A 868 24.86 -2.11 10.20
N ALA A 869 23.77 -1.90 9.46
CA ALA A 869 23.73 -1.03 8.30
C ALA A 869 24.02 0.45 8.59
N GLY A 870 24.66 1.11 7.62
CA GLY A 870 25.06 2.52 7.65
C GLY A 870 26.57 2.74 7.83
N GLY A 871 27.28 1.76 8.39
CA GLY A 871 28.73 1.79 8.52
C GLY A 871 29.25 3.04 9.25
N ALA A 872 30.37 3.59 8.78
CA ALA A 872 31.05 4.72 9.43
C ALA A 872 30.24 6.04 9.43
N SER A 873 29.18 6.14 8.64
CA SER A 873 28.34 7.35 8.58
C SER A 873 27.54 7.56 9.87
N ILE A 874 27.18 6.47 10.57
CA ILE A 874 26.32 6.50 11.75
C ILE A 874 26.90 7.43 12.82
N LEU A 875 26.05 8.29 13.35
CA LEU A 875 26.36 9.17 14.47
C LEU A 875 25.91 8.51 15.76
N THR A 876 26.76 8.53 16.79
CA THR A 876 26.48 7.91 18.10
C THR A 876 26.84 8.87 19.21
N PHE A 877 26.60 8.50 20.47
CA PHE A 877 27.03 9.30 21.62
C PHE A 877 28.54 9.60 21.64
N TRP A 878 29.37 8.82 20.95
CA TRP A 878 30.80 9.11 20.77
C TRP A 878 31.07 10.38 19.96
N ASP A 879 30.13 10.78 19.10
CA ASP A 879 30.12 12.01 18.31
C ASP A 879 29.15 13.03 18.94
N ALA A 880 29.18 13.17 20.28
CA ALA A 880 28.12 13.80 21.08
C ALA A 880 27.53 15.10 20.49
N ARG A 881 28.38 16.01 20.00
CA ARG A 881 27.94 17.28 19.39
C ARG A 881 27.07 17.10 18.15
N LEU A 882 27.55 16.32 17.17
CA LEU A 882 26.81 16.04 15.94
C LEU A 882 25.62 15.11 16.20
N TYR A 883 25.75 14.19 17.16
CA TYR A 883 24.69 13.29 17.57
C TYR A 883 23.48 14.04 18.13
N LYS A 884 23.70 15.00 19.04
CA LYS A 884 22.64 15.86 19.57
C LYS A 884 21.90 16.62 18.46
N MET A 885 22.61 17.09 17.43
CA MET A 885 21.99 17.75 16.27
C MET A 885 21.14 16.79 15.44
N ALA A 886 21.66 15.60 15.12
CA ALA A 886 20.94 14.59 14.33
C ALA A 886 19.67 14.13 15.06
N VAL A 887 19.76 13.87 16.36
CA VAL A 887 18.61 13.51 17.20
C VAL A 887 17.61 14.67 17.29
N GLY A 888 18.10 15.91 17.44
CA GLY A 888 17.26 17.11 17.40
C GLY A 888 16.49 17.26 16.09
N PHE A 889 17.17 17.05 14.94
CA PHE A 889 16.53 17.07 13.64
C PHE A 889 15.47 15.97 13.50
N MET A 890 15.79 14.74 13.89
CA MET A 890 14.84 13.62 13.87
C MET A 890 13.59 13.89 14.71
N LEU A 891 13.76 14.40 15.93
CA LEU A 891 12.64 14.65 16.83
C LEU A 891 11.80 15.85 16.39
N ALA A 892 12.38 16.84 15.72
CA ALA A 892 11.64 17.97 15.16
C ALA A 892 10.89 17.64 13.86
N HIS A 893 11.44 16.78 13.00
CA HIS A 893 10.87 16.45 11.69
C HIS A 893 9.63 15.53 11.78
N PRO A 894 8.56 15.72 10.97
CA PRO A 894 7.32 14.93 11.12
C PRO A 894 7.40 13.47 10.65
N TYR A 895 8.41 13.10 9.86
CA TYR A 895 8.52 11.76 9.29
C TYR A 895 8.72 10.66 10.35
N GLY A 896 7.99 9.56 10.21
CA GLY A 896 8.18 8.31 10.96
C GLY A 896 7.75 8.35 12.44
N PHE A 897 7.70 7.15 13.05
CA PHE A 897 7.67 7.01 14.50
C PHE A 897 9.11 6.94 15.03
N THR A 898 9.41 7.62 16.13
CA THR A 898 10.82 7.85 16.55
C THR A 898 11.23 6.94 17.71
N ARG A 899 12.41 6.34 17.58
CA ARG A 899 13.09 5.62 18.67
C ARG A 899 14.39 6.33 19.03
N VAL A 900 14.52 6.72 20.29
CA VAL A 900 15.74 7.28 20.88
C VAL A 900 16.60 6.13 21.41
N MET A 901 17.92 6.19 21.20
CA MET A 901 18.84 5.20 21.75
C MET A 901 19.26 5.58 23.18
N SER A 902 19.51 4.58 24.02
CA SER A 902 20.16 4.75 25.32
C SER A 902 21.14 3.62 25.58
N SER A 903 22.41 3.95 25.70
CA SER A 903 23.54 3.01 25.60
C SER A 903 24.38 2.97 26.87
N PHE A 904 25.51 2.27 26.79
CA PHE A 904 26.58 2.22 27.78
C PHE A 904 27.93 2.43 27.09
N HIS A 905 28.93 2.86 27.86
CA HIS A 905 30.31 2.96 27.41
C HIS A 905 30.95 1.57 27.36
N TRP A 906 31.79 1.37 26.35
CA TRP A 906 32.70 0.24 26.26
C TRP A 906 34.09 0.73 25.83
N PRO A 907 35.16 -0.02 26.14
CA PRO A 907 36.51 0.38 25.80
C PRO A 907 36.76 0.18 24.29
N ARG A 908 36.37 1.15 23.45
CA ARG A 908 36.64 1.09 22.01
C ARG A 908 38.13 0.93 21.74
N TYR A 909 38.50 -0.04 20.91
CA TYR A 909 39.88 -0.25 20.51
C TYR A 909 39.94 -0.56 19.02
N PHE A 910 40.37 0.43 18.23
CA PHE A 910 40.38 0.34 16.79
C PHE A 910 41.69 -0.28 16.27
N VAL A 911 41.56 -1.35 15.49
CA VAL A 911 42.64 -1.95 14.70
C VAL A 911 42.19 -2.00 13.25
N ASN A 912 42.98 -1.40 12.35
CA ASN A 912 42.69 -1.32 10.91
C ASN A 912 41.28 -0.77 10.59
N GLY A 913 40.83 0.23 11.34
CA GLY A 913 39.53 0.88 11.14
C GLY A 913 38.32 0.13 11.71
N ARG A 914 38.51 -1.02 12.36
CA ARG A 914 37.46 -1.77 13.05
C ARG A 914 37.68 -1.74 14.56
N ASP A 915 36.63 -1.51 15.34
CA ASP A 915 36.67 -1.67 16.79
C ASP A 915 36.70 -3.17 17.15
N ILE A 916 37.82 -3.67 17.64
CA ILE A 916 37.92 -5.09 18.02
C ILE A 916 37.24 -5.40 19.36
N ASN A 917 36.76 -4.36 20.06
CA ASN A 917 35.95 -4.47 21.27
C ASN A 917 34.46 -4.22 21.01
N ASP A 918 34.03 -4.31 19.74
CA ASP A 918 32.63 -4.18 19.32
C ASP A 918 31.67 -5.22 19.96
N TRP A 919 32.22 -6.26 20.60
CA TRP A 919 31.49 -7.34 21.26
C TRP A 919 31.12 -7.07 22.71
N VAL A 920 31.75 -6.09 23.38
CA VAL A 920 31.68 -5.90 24.83
C VAL A 920 30.21 -5.75 25.31
N GLY A 921 29.85 -6.54 26.32
CA GLY A 921 28.53 -6.49 26.95
C GLY A 921 28.32 -5.28 27.87
N PRO A 922 27.16 -5.20 28.55
CA PRO A 922 26.86 -4.07 29.42
C PRO A 922 27.83 -3.97 30.61
N PRO A 923 27.85 -2.81 31.31
CA PRO A 923 28.59 -2.65 32.55
C PRO A 923 28.20 -3.77 33.51
N SER A 924 29.18 -4.59 33.92
CA SER A 924 28.92 -5.83 34.66
C SER A 924 29.81 -5.92 35.90
N ASN A 925 29.31 -6.60 36.93
CA ASN A 925 30.09 -7.01 38.09
C ASN A 925 31.02 -8.17 37.72
N SER A 926 31.95 -8.53 38.61
CA SER A 926 32.92 -9.61 38.38
C SER A 926 32.28 -10.99 38.16
N ASP A 927 31.05 -11.20 38.66
CA ASP A 927 30.26 -12.41 38.45
C ASP A 927 29.48 -12.44 37.11
N GLY A 928 29.61 -11.38 36.30
CA GLY A 928 28.91 -11.23 35.03
C GLY A 928 27.45 -10.77 35.15
N SER A 929 26.98 -10.42 36.35
CA SER A 929 25.70 -9.74 36.53
C SER A 929 25.78 -8.27 36.09
N THR A 930 24.72 -7.75 35.48
CA THR A 930 24.67 -6.36 35.01
C THR A 930 24.66 -5.39 36.20
N LYS A 931 25.48 -4.32 36.13
CA LYS A 931 25.52 -3.26 37.15
C LYS A 931 24.22 -2.46 37.15
N PRO A 932 23.76 -1.99 38.33
CA PRO A 932 22.63 -1.06 38.43
C PRO A 932 22.88 0.24 37.71
N VAL A 933 21.82 0.85 37.16
CA VAL A 933 21.86 2.23 36.71
C VAL A 933 21.75 3.18 37.90
N THR A 934 22.81 3.93 38.17
CA THR A 934 22.84 4.98 39.20
C THR A 934 22.57 6.34 38.58
N ILE A 935 21.87 7.21 39.32
CA ILE A 935 21.58 8.58 38.89
C ILE A 935 22.42 9.54 39.71
N ASN A 936 23.22 10.35 39.03
CA ASN A 936 24.04 11.40 39.63
C ASN A 936 23.18 12.62 39.99
N ALA A 937 23.72 13.52 40.81
CA ALA A 937 22.99 14.71 41.28
C ALA A 937 22.57 15.65 40.15
N ASP A 938 23.31 15.66 39.03
CA ASP A 938 23.02 16.43 37.82
C ASP A 938 22.07 15.71 36.86
N THR A 939 21.44 14.61 37.31
CA THR A 939 20.51 13.74 36.58
C THR A 939 21.13 12.85 35.50
N THR A 940 22.45 12.91 35.28
CA THR A 940 23.18 11.97 34.41
C THR A 940 23.27 10.59 35.06
N CYS A 941 23.72 9.59 34.31
CA CYS A 941 23.91 8.25 34.84
C CYS A 941 25.36 7.97 35.23
N GLY A 942 25.55 7.12 36.23
CA GLY A 942 26.84 6.53 36.59
C GLY A 942 26.96 5.08 36.11
N ASN A 943 27.99 4.37 36.58
CA ASN A 943 28.26 2.97 36.23
C ASN A 943 28.39 2.71 34.72
N ASP A 944 29.05 3.62 34.01
CA ASP A 944 29.31 3.53 32.57
C ASP A 944 28.06 3.58 31.67
N TRP A 945 26.87 3.78 32.24
CA TRP A 945 25.65 4.02 31.45
C TRP A 945 25.66 5.44 30.87
N VAL A 946 25.47 5.56 29.56
CA VAL A 946 25.55 6.85 28.84
C VAL A 946 24.29 7.69 29.06
N CYS A 947 23.13 7.04 29.03
CA CYS A 947 21.82 7.67 29.23
C CYS A 947 21.56 8.89 28.34
N GLU A 948 21.72 8.73 27.02
CA GLU A 948 21.46 9.77 26.02
C GLU A 948 20.05 10.36 26.16
N HIS A 949 19.06 9.52 26.51
CA HIS A 949 17.69 9.95 26.77
C HIS A 949 17.55 10.97 27.93
N ARG A 950 18.55 11.06 28.82
CA ARG A 950 18.62 12.03 29.92
C ARG A 950 19.34 13.32 29.56
N TRP A 951 20.06 13.35 28.44
CA TRP A 951 20.73 14.57 28.01
C TRP A 951 19.68 15.64 27.74
N ARG A 952 19.86 16.82 28.34
CA ARG A 952 18.87 17.91 28.31
C ARG A 952 18.34 18.16 26.90
N GLN A 953 19.25 18.24 25.92
CA GLN A 953 18.96 18.48 24.51
C GLN A 953 18.03 17.41 23.93
N ILE A 954 18.28 16.14 24.22
CA ILE A 954 17.50 15.00 23.70
C ILE A 954 16.15 14.92 24.42
N LYS A 955 16.15 14.95 25.76
CA LYS A 955 14.94 14.97 26.59
C LYS A 955 13.99 16.11 26.19
N ASN A 956 14.51 17.32 26.05
CA ASN A 956 13.71 18.48 25.65
C ASN A 956 13.23 18.36 24.21
N MET A 957 13.97 17.71 23.31
CA MET A 957 13.50 17.46 21.94
C MET A 957 12.43 16.36 21.85
N VAL A 958 12.40 15.41 22.78
CA VAL A 958 11.26 14.48 22.91
C VAL A 958 10.01 15.25 23.33
N ILE A 959 10.14 16.16 24.29
CA ILE A 959 9.05 17.08 24.69
C ILE A 959 8.66 17.99 23.52
N PHE A 960 9.61 18.53 22.77
CA PHE A 960 9.34 19.33 21.56
C PHE A 960 8.47 18.54 20.59
N ARG A 961 8.82 17.28 20.28
CA ARG A 961 8.06 16.41 19.36
C ARG A 961 6.61 16.24 19.83
N ASN A 962 6.41 16.02 21.12
CA ASN A 962 5.09 15.91 21.73
C ASN A 962 4.28 17.21 21.58
N VAL A 963 4.90 18.37 21.82
CA VAL A 963 4.25 19.69 21.71
C VAL A 963 3.80 20.00 20.28
N VAL A 964 4.63 19.64 19.31
CA VAL A 964 4.39 19.93 17.89
C VAL A 964 3.67 18.80 17.15
N ASP A 965 3.22 17.78 17.86
CA ASP A 965 2.53 16.64 17.27
C ASP A 965 1.31 17.10 16.43
N GLY A 966 1.11 16.43 15.30
CA GLY A 966 0.10 16.77 14.29
C GLY A 966 0.33 18.08 13.51
N GLN A 967 1.35 18.89 13.81
CA GLN A 967 1.62 20.12 13.07
C GLN A 967 2.37 19.87 11.76
N PRO A 968 2.05 20.58 10.67
CA PRO A 968 2.72 20.42 9.39
C PRO A 968 4.17 20.92 9.45
N PHE A 969 5.03 20.38 8.59
CA PHE A 969 6.34 20.96 8.29
C PHE A 969 6.14 22.27 7.52
N SER A 970 6.70 23.38 8.03
CA SER A 970 6.49 24.72 7.50
C SER A 970 7.74 25.57 7.66
N ASN A 971 7.73 26.80 7.11
CA ASN A 971 8.75 27.82 7.34
C ASN A 971 10.20 27.33 7.14
N TRP A 972 10.41 26.45 6.16
CA TRP A 972 11.75 26.01 5.81
C TRP A 972 12.57 27.19 5.30
N TRP A 973 13.76 27.35 5.87
CA TRP A 973 14.79 28.26 5.43
C TRP A 973 16.13 27.53 5.36
N ASP A 974 16.92 27.84 4.36
CA ASP A 974 18.29 27.37 4.23
C ASP A 974 19.15 28.46 3.58
N ASN A 975 20.46 28.41 3.83
CA ASN A 975 21.43 29.29 3.19
C ASN A 975 22.07 28.67 1.93
N GLY A 976 21.51 27.59 1.38
CA GLY A 976 22.12 26.78 0.32
C GLY A 976 23.32 25.91 0.78
N SER A 977 23.65 25.93 2.07
CA SER A 977 24.76 25.20 2.71
C SER A 977 24.26 24.38 3.92
N ASN A 978 24.80 24.59 5.12
CA ASN A 978 24.51 23.80 6.31
C ASN A 978 23.86 24.60 7.46
N GLN A 979 23.38 25.81 7.18
CA GLN A 979 22.46 26.53 8.06
C GLN A 979 21.04 26.32 7.55
N VAL A 980 20.21 25.69 8.37
CA VAL A 980 18.82 25.41 8.03
C VAL A 980 17.90 25.67 9.22
N ALA A 981 16.66 25.98 8.94
CA ALA A 981 15.62 26.16 9.94
C ALA A 981 14.28 25.68 9.40
N PHE A 982 13.39 25.26 10.29
CA PHE A 982 12.00 24.99 9.93
C PHE A 982 11.07 25.07 11.14
N GLY A 983 9.80 25.28 10.83
CA GLY A 983 8.69 25.27 11.76
C GLY A 983 7.89 23.97 11.73
N ARG A 984 7.17 23.77 12.82
CA ARG A 984 6.10 22.79 12.93
C ARG A 984 4.81 23.53 13.24
N GLY A 985 4.11 23.91 12.16
CA GLY A 985 2.92 24.77 12.21
C GLY A 985 3.22 26.07 12.94
N ASN A 986 2.42 26.36 13.96
CA ASN A 986 2.60 27.51 14.86
C ASN A 986 2.98 27.10 16.29
N LYS A 987 3.48 25.87 16.48
CA LYS A 987 3.78 25.32 17.82
C LYS A 987 5.26 25.18 18.14
N GLY A 988 6.12 25.01 17.15
CA GLY A 988 7.57 24.93 17.38
C GLY A 988 8.38 25.38 16.18
N PHE A 989 9.61 25.81 16.45
CA PHE A 989 10.58 26.24 15.45
C PHE A 989 11.98 25.79 15.88
N ILE A 990 12.77 25.33 14.92
CA ILE A 990 14.13 24.83 15.15
C ILE A 990 15.09 25.40 14.11
N VAL A 991 16.33 25.69 14.53
CA VAL A 991 17.37 26.32 13.72
C VAL A 991 18.69 25.61 13.96
N PHE A 992 19.41 25.25 12.91
CA PHE A 992 20.71 24.57 12.94
C PHE A 992 21.78 25.41 12.25
N ASN A 993 22.99 25.41 12.79
CA ASN A 993 24.19 25.92 12.14
C ASN A 993 25.27 24.83 12.12
N ASN A 994 25.38 24.09 11.02
CA ASN A 994 26.45 23.11 10.81
C ASN A 994 27.50 23.59 9.77
N ASP A 995 27.47 24.87 9.42
CA ASP A 995 28.52 25.51 8.62
C ASP A 995 29.73 25.88 9.51
N ASP A 996 30.86 26.15 8.86
CA ASP A 996 32.12 26.49 9.54
C ASP A 996 32.23 28.00 9.85
N TRP A 997 31.09 28.73 9.84
CA TRP A 997 30.98 30.15 10.18
C TRP A 997 29.73 30.46 11.00
N ASN A 998 29.74 31.60 11.69
CA ASN A 998 28.64 32.03 12.56
C ASN A 998 27.35 32.33 11.76
N MET A 999 26.21 32.00 12.35
CA MET A 999 24.88 32.34 11.86
C MET A 999 24.33 33.57 12.62
N ASN A 1000 23.83 34.57 11.89
CA ASN A 1000 23.06 35.69 12.44
C ASN A 1000 21.99 36.11 11.42
N VAL A 1001 20.75 35.64 11.60
CA VAL A 1001 19.66 35.86 10.64
C VAL A 1001 18.33 36.07 11.34
N ASN A 1002 17.46 36.86 10.72
CA ASN A 1002 16.06 37.00 11.11
C ASN A 1002 15.22 35.99 10.32
N LEU A 1003 14.48 35.13 11.02
CA LEU A 1003 13.71 34.05 10.42
C LEU A 1003 12.23 34.17 10.78
N GLN A 1004 11.37 33.82 9.83
CA GLN A 1004 9.94 33.68 10.06
C GLN A 1004 9.69 32.37 10.80
N THR A 1005 9.31 32.46 12.07
CA THR A 1005 9.12 31.27 12.91
C THR A 1005 7.71 30.67 12.75
N GLY A 1006 6.72 31.50 12.43
CA GLY A 1006 5.30 31.16 12.51
C GLY A 1006 4.76 31.03 13.93
N LEU A 1007 5.57 31.29 14.95
CA LEU A 1007 5.17 31.25 16.35
C LEU A 1007 4.47 32.55 16.76
N PRO A 1008 3.55 32.49 17.74
CA PRO A 1008 2.99 33.69 18.36
C PRO A 1008 4.06 34.58 18.99
N ALA A 1009 3.87 35.90 18.98
CA ALA A 1009 4.79 36.85 19.59
C ALA A 1009 5.05 36.58 21.08
N GLY A 1010 6.28 36.84 21.54
CA GLY A 1010 6.69 36.72 22.93
C GLY A 1010 8.11 36.19 23.10
N THR A 1011 8.54 36.04 24.36
CA THR A 1011 9.86 35.51 24.70
C THR A 1011 9.79 34.02 24.92
N TYR A 1012 10.66 33.26 24.26
CA TYR A 1012 10.75 31.82 24.35
C TYR A 1012 12.09 31.40 24.94
N CYS A 1013 12.09 30.36 25.77
CA CYS A 1013 13.31 29.71 26.24
C CYS A 1013 13.82 28.75 25.16
N ASP A 1014 15.09 28.88 24.80
CA ASP A 1014 15.77 27.87 23.99
C ASP A 1014 15.95 26.58 24.80
N VAL A 1015 15.26 25.53 24.38
CA VAL A 1015 15.26 24.25 25.09
C VAL A 1015 16.52 23.42 24.84
N ILE A 1016 17.44 23.88 23.99
CA ILE A 1016 18.73 23.23 23.77
C ILE A 1016 19.77 23.75 24.76
N SER A 1017 19.95 25.07 24.86
CA SER A 1017 20.89 25.65 25.83
C SER A 1017 20.37 25.64 27.27
N GLY A 1018 19.06 25.54 27.50
CA GLY A 1018 18.47 25.48 28.83
C GLY A 1018 17.05 24.93 28.84
N GLN A 1019 16.21 25.48 29.71
CA GLN A 1019 14.78 25.14 29.81
C GLN A 1019 14.00 26.29 30.46
N LYS A 1020 12.66 26.20 30.42
CA LYS A 1020 11.77 27.10 31.15
C LYS A 1020 11.63 26.64 32.61
N GLU A 1021 11.90 27.53 33.56
CA GLU A 1021 11.69 27.31 34.99
C GLU A 1021 10.85 28.46 35.56
N GLY A 1022 9.56 28.18 35.82
CA GLY A 1022 8.58 29.21 36.15
C GLY A 1022 8.50 30.25 35.03
N ASN A 1023 8.76 31.52 35.35
CA ASN A 1023 8.75 32.64 34.40
C ASN A 1023 10.15 33.06 33.94
N LYS A 1024 11.14 32.15 33.98
CA LYS A 1024 12.52 32.42 33.57
C LYS A 1024 13.06 31.31 32.67
N CYS A 1025 14.05 31.65 31.85
CA CYS A 1025 14.82 30.70 31.06
C CYS A 1025 16.18 30.49 31.72
N THR A 1026 16.62 29.25 31.85
CA THR A 1026 17.97 28.92 32.36
C THR A 1026 19.05 29.03 31.28
N GLY A 1027 18.65 29.04 30.00
CA GLY A 1027 19.52 29.20 28.84
C GLY A 1027 19.20 30.47 28.05
N LYS A 1028 19.48 30.43 26.75
CA LYS A 1028 19.21 31.53 25.82
C LYS A 1028 17.71 31.82 25.73
N GLN A 1029 17.41 33.07 25.38
CA GLN A 1029 16.05 33.53 25.10
C GLN A 1029 15.95 33.92 23.63
N VAL A 1030 14.79 33.64 23.02
CA VAL A 1030 14.46 34.07 21.67
C VAL A 1030 13.22 34.94 21.76
N TYR A 1031 13.32 36.17 21.26
CA TYR A 1031 12.18 37.08 21.16
C TYR A 1031 11.54 36.94 19.77
N VAL A 1032 10.26 36.57 19.75
CA VAL A 1032 9.43 36.51 18.55
C VAL A 1032 8.56 37.77 18.49
N SER A 1033 8.66 38.55 17.41
CA SER A 1033 7.89 39.78 17.20
C SER A 1033 6.43 39.50 16.80
N GLY A 1034 5.62 40.57 16.74
CA GLY A 1034 4.19 40.53 16.39
C GLY A 1034 3.87 39.85 15.05
N ASP A 1035 4.81 39.90 14.12
CA ASP A 1035 4.74 39.31 12.78
C ASP A 1035 5.36 37.90 12.69
N GLY A 1036 5.72 37.30 13.83
CA GLY A 1036 6.28 35.94 13.90
C GLY A 1036 7.78 35.82 13.59
N MET A 1037 8.47 36.94 13.34
CA MET A 1037 9.92 36.95 13.08
C MET A 1037 10.74 36.83 14.38
N ALA A 1038 11.92 36.21 14.31
CA ALA A 1038 12.89 36.21 15.41
C ALA A 1038 14.33 36.23 14.89
N ASN A 1039 15.22 36.88 15.63
CA ASN A 1039 16.65 36.86 15.36
C ASN A 1039 17.30 35.63 16.00
N PHE A 1040 18.09 34.89 15.22
CA PHE A 1040 18.86 33.75 15.70
C PHE A 1040 20.34 33.98 15.48
N GLN A 1041 21.11 33.91 16.57
CA GLN A 1041 22.57 34.01 16.57
C GLN A 1041 23.18 32.72 17.11
N ILE A 1042 23.82 31.95 16.24
CA ILE A 1042 24.40 30.65 16.56
C ILE A 1042 25.83 30.62 16.05
N SER A 1043 26.80 30.61 16.98
CA SER A 1043 28.20 30.44 16.60
C SER A 1043 28.45 29.01 16.10
N ASN A 1044 29.30 28.85 15.08
CA ASN A 1044 29.75 27.53 14.65
C ASN A 1044 30.60 26.81 15.72
N ASN A 1045 31.08 27.53 16.73
CA ASN A 1045 31.80 27.00 17.88
C ASN A 1045 30.90 26.76 19.12
N ALA A 1046 29.58 26.96 19.01
CA ALA A 1046 28.67 26.66 20.12
C ALA A 1046 28.71 25.16 20.47
N GLU A 1047 28.61 24.83 21.76
CA GLU A 1047 28.54 23.43 22.22
C GLU A 1047 27.41 22.67 21.51
N ASP A 1048 26.23 23.27 21.47
CA ASP A 1048 25.09 22.80 20.69
C ASP A 1048 24.76 23.86 19.62
N PRO A 1049 25.15 23.66 18.34
CA PRO A 1049 24.99 24.68 17.32
C PRO A 1049 23.59 24.61 16.68
N PHE A 1050 22.57 24.52 17.52
CA PHE A 1050 21.18 24.57 17.13
C PHE A 1050 20.32 25.12 18.27
N ILE A 1051 19.20 25.75 17.94
CA ILE A 1051 18.24 26.34 18.87
C ILE A 1051 16.87 25.73 18.57
N ALA A 1052 16.12 25.40 19.61
CA ALA A 1052 14.74 24.95 19.47
C ALA A 1052 13.84 25.69 20.46
N ILE A 1053 12.70 26.16 19.97
CA ILE A 1053 11.69 26.86 20.77
C ILE A 1053 10.29 26.33 20.43
N HIS A 1054 9.42 26.26 21.43
CA HIS A 1054 8.04 25.80 21.25
C HIS A 1054 7.08 26.51 22.20
N VAL A 1055 5.78 26.44 21.94
CA VAL A 1055 4.74 27.16 22.70
C VAL A 1055 4.76 26.90 24.21
N ASN A 1056 5.07 25.67 24.65
CA ASN A 1056 5.21 25.38 26.08
C ASN A 1056 6.48 25.95 26.75
N ALA A 1057 7.44 26.44 25.96
CA ALA A 1057 8.66 27.10 26.42
C ALA A 1057 8.57 28.64 26.31
N LYS A 1058 7.42 29.19 25.93
CA LYS A 1058 7.12 30.63 25.96
C LYS A 1058 6.98 31.11 27.41
N LEU A 1059 7.57 32.25 27.77
CA LEU A 1059 7.43 32.90 29.09
C LEU A 1059 6.06 33.53 29.28
#